data_AF-A0A7H8MRV7-F1
#
_entry.id   AF-A0A7H8MRV7-F1
#
_cell.length_a   1.000
_cell.length_b   1.000
_cell.length_c   1.000
_cell.angle_alpha   90.00
_cell.angle_beta   90.00
_cell.angle_gamma   90.00
#
_symmetry.space_group_name_H-M   'P 1'
#
loop_
_entity.id
_entity.type
_entity.pdbx_description
1 polymer ?
#
loop_
_entity_poly.entity_id
_entity_poly.type
_entity_poly.pdbx_seq_one_letter_code
_entity_poly.pdbx_strand_id
1 'polypeptide(L)'
;MQGEDRAGAGRADDGAAGGPEDRWAGDGLRRADSGAAQEWPRTPPHEAPPGHRRPQVVIEGRYELLEPIGSGGMGEVWKAHDLRLRRFVAIKGLLDRNAMTAGTQAAAMQRARREAEAIAKIEHPNVVTVHDQVETDNQVWIVMKLLEARSLADLLRGEKVLAVPRAADIGLQILQGLRAVHAASVVHRDVKPGNVLVRDDGLAILVDFGIATFEGAAQVTRSGSVIGTPPYLAPELFTPGSPGPTPASDLWALGITLYEMVEGRVPFAGGEVWEVQENIRQTPDPVLRYAGPLAPVIQGLLFPDPHERLDAATAEAMLREVLGAPLARTATSGGASGEAATHPPTAVSEPPPGHVPEPLGPPVAEPRAADGQRAQQGRRRKGPWLKAAAVTLCVALLGTAGWLVAQGVGGDKGGTGGSTTTGTSGRGGSAVPEKWRKENPTLKIGVKDDQPGLSKYDRKTKTYAGYDIDLAYAIAEDMGYSRDQVVFTTVPTDYRSTALKTKGVDLVIASYSITPERKSASPGGYSVDFAGPYYEASRGFLVREKSSKYTINDSSDLRRLKVEVCTARDSTYETELPKRGFTMTESQPNTYQDCLDQLLDVKSDVYAVASDDIILAGYVKANPGKVRRLENIQGAEGYGVAMRPNSPGLKAEVCSALRKILAGKVWEDMYAKNLSALMDSQAPPGRPDLTECEGH
;
A
#
# COMPACT_ATOMS: atom_id res chain seq x y z
N MET A 1 -4.55 -12.22 68.31
CA MET A 1 -3.17 -12.70 68.12
C MET A 1 -2.67 -12.14 66.80
N GLN A 2 -1.59 -11.40 66.65
CA GLN A 2 -0.71 -10.56 67.47
C GLN A 2 0.33 -10.01 66.44
N GLY A 3 0.85 -8.79 66.63
CA GLY A 3 1.83 -8.14 65.73
C GLY A 3 1.27 -6.84 65.13
N GLU A 4 1.29 -5.65 65.75
CA GLU A 4 2.43 -4.85 66.28
C GLU A 4 3.51 -4.60 65.19
N ASP A 5 4.01 -3.39 64.89
CA ASP A 5 3.86 -2.07 65.53
C ASP A 5 4.44 -0.96 64.60
N ARG A 6 3.82 0.24 64.65
CA ARG A 6 4.38 1.63 64.60
C ARG A 6 5.26 2.12 63.42
N ALA A 7 5.36 3.42 63.07
CA ALA A 7 4.60 4.65 63.34
C ALA A 7 5.30 5.82 62.57
N GLY A 8 4.54 6.89 62.30
CA GLY A 8 5.04 8.26 62.08
C GLY A 8 4.79 8.83 60.69
N ALA A 9 4.28 10.05 60.46
CA ALA A 9 3.30 10.97 61.07
C ALA A 9 3.49 12.29 60.31
N GLY A 10 2.41 12.89 59.78
CA GLY A 10 2.44 14.21 59.14
C GLY A 10 1.06 14.65 58.64
N ARG A 11 0.30 15.30 59.54
CA ARG A 11 -0.95 16.07 59.26
C ARG A 11 -0.59 17.35 58.49
N ALA A 12 -1.29 17.69 57.41
CA ALA A 12 -2.59 18.40 57.31
C ALA A 12 -2.48 19.91 57.57
N ASP A 13 -2.91 20.71 56.59
CA ASP A 13 -3.70 21.91 56.86
C ASP A 13 -4.62 22.25 55.67
N ASP A 14 -5.83 22.65 56.04
CA ASP A 14 -7.01 22.97 55.25
C ASP A 14 -6.98 24.40 54.67
N GLY A 15 -7.83 24.66 53.68
CA GLY A 15 -8.13 26.04 53.27
C GLY A 15 -9.08 26.13 52.06
N ALA A 16 -10.36 26.33 52.35
CA ALA A 16 -11.48 26.32 51.41
C ALA A 16 -11.79 27.67 50.71
N ALA A 17 -12.63 27.56 49.67
CA ALA A 17 -13.75 28.45 49.30
C ALA A 17 -13.57 29.52 48.20
N GLY A 18 -14.50 29.49 47.22
CA GLY A 18 -15.06 30.70 46.59
C GLY A 18 -15.12 30.73 45.05
N GLY A 19 -16.24 30.30 44.44
CA GLY A 19 -16.72 30.85 43.15
C GLY A 19 -17.32 32.27 43.35
N PRO A 20 -17.85 32.97 42.32
CA PRO A 20 -18.95 32.46 41.49
C PRO A 20 -19.00 32.95 40.01
N GLU A 21 -20.11 32.57 39.38
CA GLU A 21 -20.56 32.62 37.98
C GLU A 21 -21.06 33.98 37.43
N ASP A 22 -21.18 34.02 36.09
CA ASP A 22 -22.24 34.56 35.22
C ASP A 22 -22.75 36.02 35.30
N ARG A 23 -22.62 36.71 34.14
CA ARG A 23 -23.63 37.44 33.35
C ARG A 23 -22.90 38.13 32.17
N TRP A 24 -23.40 38.21 30.94
CA TRP A 24 -24.58 38.95 30.51
C TRP A 24 -25.07 38.47 29.13
N ALA A 25 -26.39 38.38 28.98
CA ALA A 25 -27.10 38.26 27.71
C ALA A 25 -27.58 39.64 27.23
N GLY A 26 -27.53 39.83 25.89
CA GLY A 26 -28.48 40.54 25.02
C GLY A 26 -28.86 42.00 25.29
N ASP A 27 -28.67 42.87 24.28
CA ASP A 27 -29.80 43.61 23.71
C ASP A 27 -29.50 44.17 22.30
N GLY A 28 -30.55 44.36 21.51
CA GLY A 28 -30.50 44.54 20.06
C GLY A 28 -30.59 45.97 19.50
N LEU A 29 -30.37 46.01 18.18
CA LEU A 29 -31.02 46.86 17.17
C LEU A 29 -30.74 48.39 17.16
N ARG A 30 -30.03 48.86 16.11
CA ARG A 30 -30.51 49.88 15.14
C ARG A 30 -29.51 50.12 14.00
N ARG A 31 -30.06 50.21 12.79
CA ARG A 31 -29.42 50.64 11.52
C ARG A 31 -28.99 52.11 11.58
N ALA A 32 -27.88 52.46 10.94
CA ALA A 32 -27.81 53.55 9.96
C ALA A 32 -26.50 53.47 9.16
N ASP A 33 -26.63 53.79 7.88
CA ASP A 33 -25.69 53.76 6.78
C ASP A 33 -24.86 55.07 6.71
N SER A 34 -23.95 55.13 5.73
CA SER A 34 -23.15 56.27 5.21
C SER A 34 -21.67 56.34 5.65
N GLY A 35 -20.80 56.39 4.64
CA GLY A 35 -19.35 56.28 4.77
C GLY A 35 -18.59 57.59 4.87
N ALA A 36 -17.29 57.46 5.15
CA ALA A 36 -16.22 58.36 4.73
C ALA A 36 -14.89 57.63 4.97
N ALA A 37 -14.02 57.63 3.97
CA ALA A 37 -12.65 57.17 4.08
C ALA A 37 -11.88 58.05 5.08
N GLN A 38 -11.14 57.45 6.01
CA GLN A 38 -10.24 58.17 6.91
C GLN A 38 -8.83 57.58 6.84
N GLU A 39 -7.95 58.34 6.19
CA GLU A 39 -6.52 58.10 6.04
C GLU A 39 -5.83 57.96 7.41
N TRP A 40 -4.92 56.99 7.53
CA TRP A 40 -3.97 56.89 8.65
C TRP A 40 -2.69 57.67 8.33
N PRO A 41 -2.11 58.39 9.31
CA PRO A 41 -0.97 59.28 9.08
C PRO A 41 0.31 58.49 8.76
N ARG A 42 1.00 58.90 7.69
CA ARG A 42 2.33 58.40 7.30
C ARG A 42 3.39 58.93 8.27
N THR A 43 4.08 58.03 8.96
CA THR A 43 5.33 58.33 9.68
C THR A 43 6.47 58.57 8.67
N PRO A 44 7.35 59.57 8.88
CA PRO A 44 8.49 59.79 8.00
C PRO A 44 9.57 58.70 8.21
N PRO A 45 10.40 58.42 7.20
CA PRO A 45 11.40 57.35 7.29
C PRO A 45 12.54 57.77 8.23
N HIS A 46 12.88 56.86 9.16
CA HIS A 46 14.03 56.96 10.04
C HIS A 46 15.30 56.72 9.22
N GLU A 47 16.12 57.75 9.03
CA GLU A 47 17.43 57.64 8.39
C GLU A 47 18.35 56.82 9.30
N ALA A 48 18.82 55.67 8.82
CA ALA A 48 19.73 54.79 9.54
C ALA A 48 21.20 55.23 9.31
N PRO A 49 22.09 55.13 10.32
CA PRO A 49 23.49 55.50 10.18
C PRO A 49 24.23 54.53 9.22
N PRO A 50 25.33 54.95 8.57
CA PRO A 50 26.06 54.12 7.61
C PRO A 50 26.84 53.01 8.33
N GLY A 51 26.15 51.92 8.64
CA GLY A 51 26.69 50.69 9.18
C GLY A 51 27.08 49.73 8.06
N HIS A 52 28.24 49.09 8.22
CA HIS A 52 28.93 48.20 7.26
C HIS A 52 27.98 47.36 6.40
N ARG A 53 27.91 47.66 5.08
CA ARG A 53 27.36 46.71 4.10
C ARG A 53 28.19 45.44 4.20
N ARG A 54 27.60 44.35 4.71
CA ARG A 54 28.14 43.01 4.50
C ARG A 54 28.42 42.88 2.99
N PRO A 55 29.54 42.28 2.57
CA PRO A 55 29.81 42.11 1.15
C PRO A 55 28.61 41.40 0.52
N GLN A 56 27.89 42.12 -0.35
CA GLN A 56 26.78 41.57 -1.11
C GLN A 56 27.39 40.56 -2.07
N VAL A 57 27.20 39.28 -1.78
CA VAL A 57 27.65 38.22 -2.68
C VAL A 57 26.74 38.27 -3.90
N VAL A 58 27.33 38.60 -5.04
CA VAL A 58 26.62 38.60 -6.32
C VAL A 58 27.12 37.41 -7.14
N ILE A 59 26.25 36.42 -7.34
CA ILE A 59 26.58 35.25 -8.15
C ILE A 59 26.55 35.65 -9.62
N GLU A 60 27.66 35.40 -10.31
CA GLU A 60 27.88 35.71 -11.74
C GLU A 60 27.60 37.19 -12.10
N GLY A 61 27.76 38.11 -11.14
CA GLY A 61 27.46 39.53 -11.35
C GLY A 61 25.97 39.83 -11.63
N ARG A 62 25.06 38.87 -11.47
CA ARG A 62 23.63 39.00 -11.78
C ARG A 62 22.71 38.79 -10.58
N TYR A 63 22.98 37.78 -9.75
CA TYR A 63 22.08 37.40 -8.67
C TYR A 63 22.63 37.89 -7.33
N GLU A 64 22.07 38.98 -6.83
CA GLU A 64 22.45 39.57 -5.54
C GLU A 64 21.77 38.80 -4.40
N LEU A 65 22.56 38.08 -3.59
CA LEU A 65 22.05 37.37 -2.42
C LEU A 65 21.64 38.36 -1.33
N LEU A 66 20.43 38.20 -0.78
CA LEU A 66 19.86 39.11 0.22
C LEU A 66 19.80 38.47 1.60
N GLU A 67 18.91 37.50 1.78
CA GLU A 67 18.64 36.84 3.05
C GLU A 67 18.47 35.33 2.83
N PRO A 68 18.94 34.49 3.76
CA PRO A 68 18.66 33.06 3.70
C PRO A 68 17.19 32.81 4.05
N ILE A 69 16.54 31.97 3.27
CA ILE A 69 15.10 31.63 3.41
C ILE A 69 14.88 30.16 3.75
N GLY A 70 15.94 29.34 3.74
CA GLY A 70 15.89 27.95 4.17
C GLY A 70 17.29 27.36 4.31
N SER A 71 17.46 26.43 5.23
CA SER A 71 18.72 25.71 5.46
C SER A 71 18.44 24.21 5.56
N GLY A 72 19.14 23.39 4.75
CA GLY A 72 19.02 21.94 4.79
C GLY A 72 20.38 21.24 4.61
N GLY A 73 20.40 19.91 4.70
CA GLY A 73 21.63 19.10 4.65
C GLY A 73 22.45 19.16 3.34
N MET A 74 21.98 19.89 2.31
CA MET A 74 22.62 20.02 1.01
C MET A 74 22.95 21.48 0.63
N GLY A 75 22.72 22.44 1.53
CA GLY A 75 23.02 23.85 1.30
C GLY A 75 21.93 24.80 1.79
N GLU A 76 22.25 26.08 1.74
CA GLU A 76 21.37 27.19 2.13
C GLU A 76 20.65 27.73 0.89
N VAL A 77 19.34 27.96 1.03
CA VAL A 77 18.50 28.60 0.01
C VAL A 77 18.41 30.07 0.36
N TRP A 78 18.74 30.92 -0.62
CA TRP A 78 18.75 32.37 -0.46
C TRP A 78 17.65 33.01 -1.28
N LYS A 79 17.02 34.04 -0.73
CA LYS A 79 16.31 35.03 -1.54
C LYS A 79 17.36 35.91 -2.19
N ALA A 80 17.26 36.06 -3.50
CA ALA A 80 18.15 36.87 -4.29
C ALA A 80 17.36 37.83 -5.19
N HIS A 81 17.99 38.92 -5.58
CA HIS A 81 17.46 39.84 -6.58
C HIS A 81 18.17 39.59 -7.92
N ASP A 82 17.41 39.20 -8.95
CA ASP A 82 17.91 39.13 -10.32
C ASP A 82 18.05 40.56 -10.84
N LEU A 83 19.28 41.08 -10.89
CA LEU A 83 19.57 42.46 -11.28
C LEU A 83 19.20 42.75 -12.74
N ARG A 84 19.13 41.73 -13.60
CA ARG A 84 18.80 41.88 -15.01
C ARG A 84 17.30 41.93 -15.25
N LEU A 85 16.56 40.99 -14.65
CA LEU A 85 15.10 40.91 -14.78
C LEU A 85 14.35 41.75 -13.73
N ARG A 86 15.05 42.30 -12.74
CA ARG A 86 14.52 43.11 -11.63
C ARG A 86 13.37 42.43 -10.88
N ARG A 87 13.60 41.17 -10.49
CA ARG A 87 12.65 40.35 -9.72
C ARG A 87 13.35 39.58 -8.60
N PHE A 88 12.60 39.24 -7.56
CA PHE A 88 13.10 38.33 -6.53
C PHE A 88 13.00 36.87 -6.98
N VAL A 89 14.01 36.09 -6.63
CA VAL A 89 14.14 34.66 -6.93
C VAL A 89 14.65 33.92 -5.69
N ALA A 90 14.44 32.61 -5.65
CA ALA A 90 15.15 31.74 -4.72
C ALA A 90 16.36 31.13 -5.44
N ILE A 91 17.51 31.04 -4.76
CA ILE A 91 18.73 30.46 -5.33
C ILE A 91 19.35 29.46 -4.35
N LYS A 92 19.73 28.29 -4.85
CA LYS A 92 20.30 27.20 -4.06
C LYS A 92 21.57 26.67 -4.72
N GLY A 93 22.61 26.43 -3.93
CA GLY A 93 23.81 25.74 -4.38
C GLY A 93 23.64 24.22 -4.32
N LEU A 94 24.13 23.50 -5.34
CA LEU A 94 23.92 22.06 -5.50
C LEU A 94 25.08 21.15 -5.07
N LEU A 95 26.23 21.71 -4.67
CA LEU A 95 27.39 20.95 -4.23
C LEU A 95 27.75 21.28 -2.79
N ASP A 96 28.11 20.27 -2.01
CA ASP A 96 28.73 20.46 -0.69
C ASP A 96 30.22 20.76 -0.89
N ARG A 97 30.62 21.97 -0.48
CA ARG A 97 31.99 22.49 -0.61
C ARG A 97 33.02 21.68 0.20
N ASN A 98 32.58 20.86 1.16
CA ASN A 98 33.45 20.18 2.11
C ASN A 98 33.63 18.67 1.85
N ALA A 99 32.90 18.08 0.90
CA ALA A 99 32.76 16.62 0.81
C ALA A 99 33.53 15.94 -0.34
N MET A 100 34.33 16.65 -1.15
CA MET A 100 34.83 16.12 -2.42
C MET A 100 36.34 16.30 -2.65
N THR A 101 36.98 15.28 -3.23
CA THR A 101 38.34 15.34 -3.76
C THR A 101 38.35 16.01 -5.14
N ALA A 102 39.47 16.66 -5.53
CA ALA A 102 39.55 17.39 -6.81
C ALA A 102 39.20 16.55 -8.06
N GLY A 103 39.42 15.22 -8.02
CA GLY A 103 39.05 14.32 -9.12
C GLY A 103 37.56 13.94 -9.20
N THR A 104 36.80 14.09 -8.11
CA THR A 104 35.36 13.76 -8.05
C THR A 104 34.47 14.97 -8.36
N GLN A 105 34.98 16.19 -8.16
CA GLN A 105 34.23 17.44 -8.31
C GLN A 105 33.74 17.70 -9.75
N ALA A 106 34.57 17.46 -10.77
CA ALA A 106 34.17 17.68 -12.17
C ALA A 106 33.01 16.77 -12.62
N ALA A 107 33.01 15.52 -12.16
CA ALA A 107 31.94 14.56 -12.43
C ALA A 107 30.64 14.95 -11.70
N ALA A 108 30.73 15.42 -10.45
CA ALA A 108 29.57 15.94 -9.72
C ALA A 108 29.01 17.22 -10.34
N MET A 109 29.86 18.18 -10.75
CA MET A 109 29.41 19.36 -11.48
C MET A 109 28.68 18.96 -12.77
N GLN A 110 29.23 18.05 -13.59
CA GLN A 110 28.54 17.58 -14.80
C GLN A 110 27.20 16.89 -14.53
N ARG A 111 27.07 16.13 -13.43
CA ARG A 111 25.77 15.53 -13.05
C ARG A 111 24.78 16.58 -12.57
N ALA A 112 25.22 17.48 -11.69
CA ALA A 112 24.42 18.57 -11.17
C ALA A 112 23.87 19.45 -12.32
N ARG A 113 24.69 19.71 -13.35
CA ARG A 113 24.26 20.37 -14.59
C ARG A 113 23.12 19.62 -15.30
N ARG A 114 23.34 18.34 -15.62
CA ARG A 114 22.34 17.52 -16.33
C ARG A 114 21.03 17.42 -15.56
N GLU A 115 21.08 17.29 -14.24
CA GLU A 115 19.87 17.21 -13.41
C GLU A 115 19.15 18.56 -13.34
N ALA A 116 19.87 19.68 -13.18
CA ALA A 116 19.29 21.02 -13.22
C ALA A 116 18.61 21.32 -14.58
N GLU A 117 19.26 20.96 -15.70
CA GLU A 117 18.69 21.07 -17.05
C GLU A 117 17.42 20.21 -17.25
N ALA A 118 17.39 19.01 -16.66
CA ALA A 118 16.23 18.14 -16.74
C ALA A 118 15.05 18.71 -15.95
N ILE A 119 15.31 19.26 -14.76
CA ILE A 119 14.29 19.89 -13.91
C ILE A 119 13.76 21.18 -14.55
N ALA A 120 14.62 21.98 -15.18
CA ALA A 120 14.22 23.21 -15.86
C ALA A 120 13.22 23.02 -17.01
N LYS A 121 13.08 21.79 -17.52
CA LYS A 121 12.10 21.44 -18.56
C LYS A 121 10.72 21.09 -18.00
N ILE A 122 10.58 20.98 -16.69
CA ILE A 122 9.32 20.59 -16.05
C ILE A 122 8.46 21.83 -15.82
N GLU A 123 7.37 21.93 -16.56
CA GLU A 123 6.32 22.93 -16.32
C GLU A 123 5.09 22.24 -15.73
N HIS A 124 4.91 22.37 -14.40
CA HIS A 124 3.77 21.78 -13.70
C HIS A 124 3.39 22.63 -12.47
N PRO A 125 2.10 22.85 -12.17
CA PRO A 125 1.68 23.68 -11.03
C PRO A 125 2.18 23.17 -9.67
N ASN A 126 2.34 21.86 -9.52
CA ASN A 126 2.83 21.21 -8.29
C ASN A 126 4.35 21.00 -8.25
N VAL A 127 5.11 21.63 -9.15
CA VAL A 127 6.57 21.57 -9.20
C VAL A 127 7.14 22.99 -9.26
N VAL A 128 8.17 23.28 -8.48
CA VAL A 128 8.82 24.60 -8.51
C VAL A 128 9.41 24.90 -9.89
N THR A 129 9.09 26.08 -10.42
CA THR A 129 9.67 26.55 -11.67
C THR A 129 11.13 26.92 -11.48
N VAL A 130 12.02 26.27 -12.23
CA VAL A 130 13.42 26.68 -12.37
C VAL A 130 13.51 27.74 -13.47
N HIS A 131 14.13 28.86 -13.15
CA HIS A 131 14.28 30.00 -14.04
C HIS A 131 15.63 30.03 -14.75
N ASP A 132 16.68 29.56 -14.08
CA ASP A 132 18.03 29.62 -14.60
C ASP A 132 18.94 28.62 -13.87
N GLN A 133 20.08 28.35 -14.48
CA GLN A 133 21.19 27.60 -13.89
C GLN A 133 22.47 28.40 -14.08
N VAL A 134 23.20 28.61 -13.00
CA VAL A 134 24.43 29.40 -12.99
C VAL A 134 25.58 28.55 -12.45
N GLU A 135 26.76 28.77 -12.98
CA GLU A 135 27.95 28.02 -12.59
C GLU A 135 29.05 28.95 -12.11
N THR A 136 29.68 28.58 -11.01
CA THR A 136 30.94 29.15 -10.54
C THR A 136 32.00 28.06 -10.54
N ASP A 137 33.27 28.41 -10.30
CA ASP A 137 34.42 27.49 -10.41
C ASP A 137 34.29 26.18 -9.61
N ASN A 138 33.44 26.16 -8.58
CA ASN A 138 33.27 25.03 -7.67
C ASN A 138 31.81 24.70 -7.32
N GLN A 139 30.83 25.37 -7.92
CA GLN A 139 29.42 25.26 -7.53
C GLN A 139 28.49 25.38 -8.72
N VAL A 140 27.44 24.57 -8.75
CA VAL A 140 26.27 24.78 -9.61
C VAL A 140 25.17 25.40 -8.75
N TRP A 141 24.58 26.48 -9.22
CA TRP A 141 23.47 27.19 -8.57
C TRP A 141 22.20 27.03 -9.41
N ILE A 142 21.09 26.68 -8.77
CA ILE A 142 19.77 26.69 -9.40
C ILE A 142 19.04 27.95 -8.94
N VAL A 143 18.56 28.71 -9.91
CA VAL A 143 17.68 29.86 -9.69
C VAL A 143 16.26 29.42 -9.95
N MET A 144 15.39 29.57 -8.97
CA MET A 144 14.01 29.11 -9.01
C MET A 144 13.04 30.22 -8.60
N LYS A 145 11.77 30.02 -8.90
CA LYS A 145 10.70 30.94 -8.50
C LYS A 145 10.69 31.08 -6.98
N LEU A 146 10.70 32.31 -6.48
CA LEU A 146 10.44 32.58 -5.07
C LEU A 146 8.95 32.35 -4.79
N LEU A 147 8.64 31.48 -3.82
CA LEU A 147 7.27 31.12 -3.46
C LEU A 147 6.92 31.70 -2.09
N GLU A 148 5.79 32.41 -2.02
CA GLU A 148 5.17 32.84 -0.76
C GLU A 148 4.31 31.69 -0.24
N ALA A 149 4.92 30.82 0.57
CA ALA A 149 4.31 29.59 1.07
C ALA A 149 4.99 29.14 2.36
N ARG A 150 4.31 28.31 3.15
CA ARG A 150 4.89 27.62 4.31
C ARG A 150 5.26 26.20 3.92
N SER A 151 6.30 25.61 4.53
CA SER A 151 6.54 24.18 4.29
C SER A 151 5.46 23.35 4.97
N LEU A 152 5.16 22.17 4.42
CA LEU A 152 4.26 21.20 5.04
C LEU A 152 4.79 20.78 6.42
N ALA A 153 6.12 20.74 6.61
CA ALA A 153 6.72 20.53 7.94
C ALA A 153 6.33 21.64 8.93
N ASP A 154 6.31 22.91 8.52
CA ASP A 154 5.90 24.02 9.40
C ASP A 154 4.41 23.93 9.74
N LEU A 155 3.57 23.55 8.77
CA LEU A 155 2.15 23.28 8.98
C LEU A 155 1.95 22.17 10.02
N LEU A 156 2.66 21.04 9.89
CA LEU A 156 2.55 19.93 10.83
C LEU A 156 3.07 20.26 12.22
N ARG A 157 4.10 21.12 12.36
CA ARG A 157 4.56 21.56 13.69
C ARG A 157 3.48 22.33 14.45
N GLY A 158 2.69 23.13 13.74
CA GLY A 158 1.57 23.91 14.28
C GLY A 158 0.30 23.08 14.51
N GLU A 159 -0.16 22.35 13.49
CA GLU A 159 -1.45 21.64 13.49
C GLU A 159 -1.38 20.23 14.09
N LYS A 160 -0.17 19.66 14.23
CA LYS A 160 0.12 18.26 14.62
C LYS A 160 -0.35 17.20 13.64
N VAL A 161 -1.62 17.25 13.23
CA VAL A 161 -2.24 16.33 12.28
C VAL A 161 -3.15 17.11 11.33
N LEU A 162 -3.31 16.61 10.11
CA LEU A 162 -4.24 17.13 9.11
C LEU A 162 -5.45 16.20 8.97
N ALA A 163 -6.62 16.79 8.76
CA ALA A 163 -7.83 16.03 8.43
C ALA A 163 -7.67 15.27 7.11
N VAL A 164 -8.27 14.07 7.04
CA VAL A 164 -8.15 13.14 5.89
C VAL A 164 -8.37 13.81 4.53
N PRO A 165 -9.41 14.63 4.29
CA PRO A 165 -9.61 15.27 2.98
C PRO A 165 -8.46 16.21 2.60
N ARG A 166 -7.92 16.98 3.56
CA ARG A 166 -6.80 17.90 3.31
C ARG A 166 -5.49 17.16 3.05
N ALA A 167 -5.24 16.08 3.79
CA ALA A 167 -4.09 15.21 3.54
C ALA A 167 -4.18 14.51 2.18
N ALA A 168 -5.38 14.07 1.77
CA ALA A 168 -5.63 13.46 0.47
C ALA A 168 -5.41 14.45 -0.68
N ASP A 169 -5.89 15.69 -0.54
CA ASP A 169 -5.70 16.74 -1.54
C ASP A 169 -4.21 17.10 -1.71
N ILE A 170 -3.49 17.35 -0.61
CA ILE A 170 -2.04 17.60 -0.65
C ILE A 170 -1.29 16.41 -1.24
N GLY A 171 -1.65 15.19 -0.84
CA GLY A 171 -1.06 13.95 -1.37
C GLY A 171 -1.27 13.79 -2.88
N LEU A 172 -2.47 14.10 -3.37
CA LEU A 172 -2.80 14.09 -4.79
C LEU A 172 -1.96 15.10 -5.58
N GLN A 173 -1.81 16.31 -5.04
CA GLN A 173 -0.99 17.37 -5.64
C GLN A 173 0.50 16.99 -5.70
N ILE A 174 1.04 16.41 -4.61
CA ILE A 174 2.42 15.88 -4.58
C ILE A 174 2.57 14.79 -5.64
N LEU A 175 1.64 13.84 -5.71
CA LEU A 175 1.68 12.75 -6.67
C LEU A 175 1.66 13.25 -8.12
N GLN A 176 0.83 14.24 -8.45
CA GLN A 176 0.80 14.87 -9.76
C GLN A 176 2.14 15.53 -10.10
N GLY A 177 2.75 16.22 -9.14
CA GLY A 177 4.09 16.76 -9.27
C GLY A 177 5.14 15.68 -9.54
N LEU A 178 5.12 14.58 -8.78
CA LEU A 178 6.02 13.44 -9.00
C LEU A 178 5.85 12.82 -10.38
N ARG A 179 4.61 12.65 -10.86
CA ARG A 179 4.35 12.15 -12.22
C ARG A 179 4.97 13.04 -13.29
N ALA A 180 4.89 14.36 -13.14
CA ALA A 180 5.52 15.30 -14.07
C ALA A 180 7.05 15.19 -14.05
N VAL A 181 7.63 15.01 -12.86
CA VAL A 181 9.08 14.80 -12.67
C VAL A 181 9.55 13.48 -13.30
N HIS A 182 8.82 12.40 -13.07
CA HIS A 182 9.13 11.08 -13.61
C HIS A 182 8.97 11.04 -15.14
N ALA A 183 8.00 11.78 -15.70
CA ALA A 183 7.85 11.91 -17.15
C ALA A 183 9.05 12.60 -17.82
N ALA A 184 9.75 13.47 -17.10
CA ALA A 184 11.03 14.07 -17.52
C ALA A 184 12.24 13.14 -17.28
N SER A 185 12.03 11.87 -16.89
CA SER A 185 13.08 10.91 -16.52
C SER A 185 13.95 11.36 -15.33
N VAL A 186 13.39 12.17 -14.45
CA VAL A 186 14.01 12.61 -13.18
C VAL A 186 13.34 11.86 -12.03
N VAL A 187 14.08 11.60 -10.95
CA VAL A 187 13.55 11.08 -9.67
C VAL A 187 13.79 12.16 -8.61
N HIS A 188 12.82 12.40 -7.72
CA HIS A 188 12.91 13.48 -6.74
C HIS A 188 13.91 13.17 -5.62
N ARG A 189 13.94 11.92 -5.13
CA ARG A 189 14.89 11.35 -4.14
C ARG A 189 14.74 11.82 -2.70
N ASP A 190 14.09 12.94 -2.44
CA ASP A 190 13.93 13.51 -1.09
C ASP A 190 12.50 14.03 -0.84
N VAL A 191 11.48 13.22 -1.12
CA VAL A 191 10.08 13.59 -0.82
C VAL A 191 9.85 13.54 0.69
N LYS A 192 9.48 14.67 1.29
CA LYS A 192 9.14 14.79 2.73
C LYS A 192 8.43 16.12 3.00
N PRO A 193 7.77 16.31 4.16
CA PRO A 193 7.10 17.57 4.49
C PRO A 193 7.98 18.84 4.38
N GLY A 194 9.28 18.74 4.63
CA GLY A 194 10.20 19.86 4.49
C GLY A 194 10.41 20.34 3.05
N ASN A 195 10.15 19.46 2.07
CA ASN A 195 10.36 19.71 0.63
C ASN A 195 9.04 19.90 -0.13
N VAL A 196 7.95 20.16 0.60
CA VAL A 196 6.63 20.50 0.04
C VAL A 196 6.24 21.86 0.59
N LEU A 197 6.07 22.85 -0.29
CA LEU A 197 5.56 24.17 0.09
C LEU A 197 4.06 24.23 -0.18
N VAL A 198 3.29 24.72 0.80
CA VAL A 198 1.84 24.86 0.74
C VAL A 198 1.49 26.35 0.84
N ARG A 199 0.84 26.85 -0.21
CA ARG A 199 0.35 28.23 -0.28
C ARG A 199 -0.98 28.36 0.47
N ASP A 200 -1.33 29.59 0.84
CA ASP A 200 -2.59 29.87 1.56
C ASP A 200 -3.84 29.55 0.72
N ASP A 201 -3.71 29.47 -0.61
CA ASP A 201 -4.77 29.02 -1.53
C ASP A 201 -4.88 27.48 -1.65
N GLY A 202 -4.07 26.73 -0.90
CA GLY A 202 -4.09 25.27 -0.87
C GLY A 202 -3.17 24.59 -1.90
N LEU A 203 -2.48 25.35 -2.76
CA LEU A 203 -1.57 24.77 -3.74
C LEU A 203 -0.30 24.21 -3.06
N ALA A 204 -0.08 22.90 -3.20
CA ALA A 204 1.11 22.19 -2.76
C ALA A 204 2.12 22.06 -3.91
N ILE A 205 3.37 22.44 -3.64
CA ILE A 205 4.44 22.55 -4.63
C ILE A 205 5.67 21.78 -4.13
N LEU A 206 6.15 20.83 -4.93
CA LEU A 206 7.41 20.14 -4.69
C LEU A 206 8.60 21.06 -4.95
N VAL A 207 9.51 21.12 -3.98
CA VAL A 207 10.78 21.84 -4.04
C VAL A 207 11.93 20.89 -3.74
N ASP A 208 13.16 21.33 -3.99
CA ASP A 208 14.38 20.65 -3.51
C ASP A 208 14.54 19.19 -3.97
N PHE A 209 14.76 19.04 -5.27
CA PHE A 209 15.23 17.81 -5.88
C PHE A 209 16.60 17.39 -5.29
N GLY A 210 16.72 16.13 -4.87
CA GLY A 210 17.92 15.56 -4.23
C GLY A 210 19.10 15.37 -5.21
N ILE A 211 19.56 16.46 -5.81
CA ILE A 211 20.47 16.46 -6.97
C ILE A 211 21.91 16.00 -6.61
N ALA A 212 22.25 15.96 -5.32
CA ALA A 212 23.62 15.71 -4.86
C ALA A 212 23.83 14.40 -4.07
N THR A 213 22.79 13.61 -3.78
CA THR A 213 22.85 12.65 -2.67
C THR A 213 23.37 11.25 -3.01
N PHE A 214 23.33 10.81 -4.27
CA PHE A 214 23.40 9.35 -4.51
C PHE A 214 24.76 8.73 -4.88
N GLU A 215 25.89 9.41 -4.68
CA GLU A 215 27.16 8.66 -4.51
C GLU A 215 27.38 8.18 -3.06
N GLY A 216 26.50 8.58 -2.14
CA GLY A 216 26.55 8.18 -0.74
C GLY A 216 26.07 6.75 -0.48
N ALA A 217 25.08 6.19 -1.17
CA ALA A 217 24.47 4.92 -0.72
C ALA A 217 25.43 3.72 -0.66
N ALA A 218 26.43 3.67 -1.56
CA ALA A 218 27.50 2.66 -1.52
C ALA A 218 28.52 2.89 -0.38
N GLN A 219 28.60 4.11 0.18
CA GLN A 219 29.44 4.52 1.31
C GLN A 219 28.68 4.60 2.65
N VAL A 220 27.37 4.86 2.62
CA VAL A 220 26.44 5.00 3.75
C VAL A 220 26.25 3.67 4.45
N THR A 221 26.15 2.58 3.67
CA THR A 221 26.13 1.20 4.19
C THR A 221 27.45 0.78 4.87
N ARG A 222 28.56 1.52 4.65
CA ARG A 222 29.89 1.19 5.20
C ARG A 222 30.35 2.11 6.33
N SER A 223 29.77 3.30 6.47
CA SER A 223 30.18 4.33 7.45
C SER A 223 29.16 4.62 8.54
N GLY A 224 27.90 4.17 8.40
CA GLY A 224 26.88 4.29 9.45
C GLY A 224 26.50 5.72 9.81
N SER A 225 26.81 6.70 8.96
CA SER A 225 26.46 8.12 9.10
C SER A 225 25.79 8.58 7.81
N VAL A 226 24.55 9.06 7.91
CA VAL A 226 23.73 9.43 6.75
C VAL A 226 23.63 10.95 6.64
N ILE A 227 23.99 11.49 5.48
CA ILE A 227 23.55 12.83 5.06
C ILE A 227 22.15 12.65 4.47
N GLY A 228 21.09 12.97 5.24
CA GLY A 228 19.69 12.82 4.81
C GLY A 228 18.69 12.77 5.97
N THR A 229 17.44 12.44 5.67
CA THR A 229 16.38 12.21 6.68
C THR A 229 15.95 10.73 6.60
N PRO A 230 16.62 9.81 7.35
CA PRO A 230 16.45 8.36 7.19
C PRO A 230 15.01 7.82 7.20
N PRO A 231 14.06 8.37 7.98
CA PRO A 231 12.68 7.84 8.03
C PRO A 231 11.91 7.78 6.70
N TYR A 232 12.31 8.56 5.69
CA TYR A 232 11.65 8.58 4.38
C TYR A 232 12.32 7.68 3.34
N LEU A 233 13.45 7.03 3.70
CA LEU A 233 14.21 6.22 2.75
C LEU A 233 13.49 4.89 2.46
N ALA A 234 13.41 4.54 1.18
CA ALA A 234 12.74 3.32 0.75
C ALA A 234 13.57 2.05 1.05
N PRO A 235 12.94 0.90 1.38
CA PRO A 235 13.64 -0.31 1.82
C PRO A 235 14.69 -0.83 0.84
N GLU A 236 14.40 -0.73 -0.46
CA GLU A 236 15.29 -1.17 -1.54
C GLU A 236 16.61 -0.40 -1.62
N LEU A 237 16.71 0.76 -0.96
CA LEU A 237 17.91 1.60 -0.93
C LEU A 237 18.88 1.23 0.19
N PHE A 238 18.46 0.41 1.15
CA PHE A 238 19.35 -0.11 2.21
C PHE A 238 20.23 -1.27 1.72
N THR A 239 19.84 -1.92 0.61
CA THR A 239 20.51 -3.12 0.11
C THR A 239 21.87 -2.79 -0.52
N PRO A 240 22.95 -3.50 -0.14
CA PRO A 240 24.24 -3.36 -0.80
C PRO A 240 24.13 -3.62 -2.31
N GLY A 241 24.60 -2.66 -3.12
CA GLY A 241 24.53 -2.76 -4.59
C GLY A 241 23.20 -2.31 -5.21
N SER A 242 22.33 -1.63 -4.44
CA SER A 242 21.11 -0.99 -4.96
C SER A 242 21.43 -0.10 -6.18
N PRO A 243 20.64 -0.16 -7.27
CA PRO A 243 20.83 0.68 -8.45
C PRO A 243 20.53 2.17 -8.17
N GLY A 244 19.99 2.46 -6.98
CA GLY A 244 19.64 3.80 -6.52
C GLY A 244 18.14 4.09 -6.56
N PRO A 245 17.74 5.34 -6.28
CA PRO A 245 16.34 5.73 -6.16
C PRO A 245 15.64 5.58 -7.50
N THR A 246 14.42 5.05 -7.44
CA THR A 246 13.54 4.87 -8.59
C THR A 246 12.27 5.70 -8.40
N PRO A 247 11.42 5.85 -9.43
CA PRO A 247 10.08 6.38 -9.26
C PRO A 247 9.29 5.72 -8.10
N ALA A 248 9.46 4.41 -7.91
CA ALA A 248 8.82 3.69 -6.80
C ALA A 248 9.35 4.15 -5.44
N SER A 249 10.62 4.55 -5.33
CA SER A 249 11.21 5.07 -4.09
C SER A 249 10.61 6.43 -3.70
N ASP A 250 10.27 7.29 -4.66
CA ASP A 250 9.54 8.53 -4.39
C ASP A 250 8.10 8.26 -3.90
N LEU A 251 7.45 7.22 -4.43
CA LEU A 251 6.11 6.81 -4.00
C LEU A 251 6.10 6.27 -2.56
N TRP A 252 7.15 5.55 -2.16
CA TRP A 252 7.34 5.18 -0.75
C TRP A 252 7.41 6.40 0.15
N ALA A 253 8.24 7.38 -0.23
CA ALA A 253 8.43 8.61 0.54
C ALA A 253 7.15 9.48 0.59
N LEU A 254 6.32 9.45 -0.46
CA LEU A 254 4.95 9.99 -0.43
C LEU A 254 4.07 9.23 0.58
N GLY A 255 4.15 7.90 0.64
CA GLY A 255 3.44 7.10 1.65
C GLY A 255 3.81 7.49 3.09
N ILE A 256 5.11 7.71 3.36
CA ILE A 256 5.60 8.19 4.66
C ILE A 256 5.06 9.59 4.95
N THR A 257 5.07 10.48 3.95
CA THR A 257 4.55 11.85 4.07
C THR A 257 3.06 11.86 4.38
N LEU A 258 2.25 11.03 3.70
CA LEU A 258 0.83 10.86 3.96
C LEU A 258 0.55 10.31 5.36
N TYR A 259 1.32 9.31 5.79
CA TYR A 259 1.24 8.76 7.14
C TYR A 259 1.49 9.86 8.18
N GLU A 260 2.57 10.63 8.03
CA GLU A 260 2.92 11.69 8.97
C GLU A 260 1.88 12.79 9.03
N MET A 261 1.26 13.14 7.89
CA MET A 261 0.19 14.13 7.86
C MET A 261 -1.00 13.74 8.74
N VAL A 262 -1.42 12.47 8.72
CA VAL A 262 -2.62 12.02 9.44
C VAL A 262 -2.34 11.46 10.83
N GLU A 263 -1.14 10.93 11.08
CA GLU A 263 -0.74 10.34 12.36
C GLU A 263 0.14 11.27 13.21
N GLY A 264 0.67 12.35 12.63
CA GLY A 264 1.50 13.37 13.30
C GLY A 264 2.92 12.90 13.66
N ARG A 265 3.31 11.72 13.19
CA ARG A 265 4.62 11.09 13.37
C ARG A 265 4.93 10.20 12.19
N VAL A 266 6.21 9.93 11.93
CA VAL A 266 6.62 8.93 10.93
C VAL A 266 6.32 7.49 11.39
N PRO A 267 6.05 6.54 10.47
CA PRO A 267 5.75 5.16 10.82
C PRO A 267 6.99 4.39 11.30
N PHE A 268 8.16 4.70 10.72
CA PHE A 268 9.45 4.07 11.00
C PHE A 268 10.44 5.14 11.47
N ALA A 269 10.44 5.43 12.77
CA ALA A 269 11.35 6.41 13.34
C ALA A 269 12.80 5.89 13.39
N GLY A 270 13.79 6.77 13.40
CA GLY A 270 15.20 6.41 13.54
C GLY A 270 16.09 7.58 13.13
N GLY A 271 17.16 7.81 13.90
CA GLY A 271 18.19 8.78 13.59
C GLY A 271 19.20 8.23 12.58
N GLU A 272 19.37 6.90 12.58
CA GLU A 272 20.29 6.19 11.68
C GLU A 272 19.56 5.27 10.70
N VAL A 273 20.18 5.03 9.53
CA VAL A 273 19.59 4.16 8.50
C VAL A 273 19.33 2.73 9.00
N TRP A 274 20.21 2.18 9.83
CA TRP A 274 20.04 0.83 10.37
C TRP A 274 18.84 0.73 11.33
N GLU A 275 18.53 1.80 12.08
CA GLU A 275 17.37 1.85 12.99
C GLU A 275 16.07 1.83 12.19
N VAL A 276 16.00 2.65 11.13
CA VAL A 276 14.84 2.70 10.24
C VAL A 276 14.63 1.37 9.52
N GLN A 277 15.71 0.78 9.00
CA GLN A 277 15.67 -0.53 8.35
C GLN A 277 15.15 -1.63 9.31
N GLU A 278 15.64 -1.65 10.55
CA GLU A 278 15.17 -2.63 11.54
C GLU A 278 13.71 -2.38 11.93
N ASN A 279 13.27 -1.14 12.05
CA ASN A 279 11.87 -0.80 12.33
C ASN A 279 10.93 -1.22 11.19
N ILE A 280 11.33 -1.02 9.93
CA ILE A 280 10.60 -1.55 8.77
C ILE A 280 10.53 -3.07 8.82
N ARG A 281 11.62 -3.76 9.18
CA ARG A 281 11.67 -5.22 9.27
C ARG A 281 10.82 -5.78 10.41
N GLN A 282 10.74 -5.08 11.55
CA GLN A 282 10.00 -5.51 12.74
C GLN A 282 8.51 -5.21 12.65
N THR A 283 8.14 -4.10 12.02
CA THR A 283 6.76 -3.61 11.97
C THR A 283 6.42 -3.15 10.54
N PRO A 284 6.48 -4.02 9.51
CA PRO A 284 6.34 -3.59 8.11
C PRO A 284 4.98 -2.94 7.81
N ASP A 285 3.95 -3.28 8.58
CA ASP A 285 2.61 -2.71 8.49
C ASP A 285 2.39 -1.70 9.64
N PRO A 286 2.57 -0.39 9.38
CA PRO A 286 2.45 0.60 10.43
C PRO A 286 0.98 0.80 10.83
N VAL A 287 0.74 0.92 12.14
CA VAL A 287 -0.60 1.16 12.69
C VAL A 287 -1.12 2.52 12.23
N LEU A 288 -2.31 2.53 11.63
CA LEU A 288 -3.03 3.72 11.14
C LEU A 288 -4.25 3.93 12.04
N ARG A 289 -4.25 4.98 12.86
CA ARG A 289 -5.33 5.28 13.81
C ARG A 289 -6.30 6.32 13.29
N TYR A 290 -5.80 7.27 12.48
CA TYR A 290 -6.54 8.46 12.06
C TYR A 290 -6.65 8.59 10.53
N ALA A 291 -6.04 7.68 9.78
CA ALA A 291 -6.01 7.74 8.32
C ALA A 291 -7.37 7.54 7.65
N GLY A 292 -8.32 6.84 8.28
CA GLY A 292 -9.65 6.59 7.70
C GLY A 292 -9.56 6.06 6.26
N PRO A 293 -10.31 6.64 5.29
CA PRO A 293 -10.24 6.27 3.87
C PRO A 293 -8.86 6.37 3.20
N LEU A 294 -7.88 7.09 3.77
CA LEU A 294 -6.50 7.12 3.24
C LEU A 294 -5.70 5.87 3.58
N ALA A 295 -6.14 5.04 4.53
CA ALA A 295 -5.38 3.90 5.00
C ALA A 295 -4.93 2.95 3.85
N PRO A 296 -5.80 2.55 2.89
CA PRO A 296 -5.39 1.67 1.80
C PRO A 296 -4.36 2.32 0.85
N VAL A 297 -4.40 3.64 0.67
CA VAL A 297 -3.41 4.37 -0.14
C VAL A 297 -2.05 4.35 0.55
N ILE A 298 -2.02 4.68 1.84
CA ILE A 298 -0.79 4.71 2.63
C ILE A 298 -0.17 3.31 2.69
N GLN A 299 -0.96 2.28 2.96
CA GLN A 299 -0.49 0.89 2.98
C GLN A 299 0.08 0.45 1.62
N GLY A 300 -0.63 0.76 0.52
CA GLY A 300 -0.16 0.42 -0.82
C GLY A 300 1.15 1.11 -1.20
N LEU A 301 1.32 2.39 -0.83
CA LEU A 301 2.56 3.14 -1.05
C LEU A 301 3.71 2.67 -0.15
N LEU A 302 3.39 2.18 1.05
CA LEU A 302 4.35 1.63 2.02
C LEU A 302 4.57 0.13 1.87
N PHE A 303 4.25 -0.45 0.72
CA PHE A 303 4.61 -1.83 0.44
C PHE A 303 6.13 -1.95 0.25
N PRO A 304 6.83 -2.84 0.98
CA PRO A 304 8.30 -2.88 0.97
C PRO A 304 8.91 -3.22 -0.39
N ASP A 305 8.32 -4.16 -1.14
CA ASP A 305 8.79 -4.49 -2.48
C ASP A 305 8.39 -3.40 -3.49
N PRO A 306 9.33 -2.71 -4.16
CA PRO A 306 9.02 -1.67 -5.13
C PRO A 306 8.22 -2.16 -6.35
N HIS A 307 8.23 -3.46 -6.66
CA HIS A 307 7.46 -4.04 -7.77
C HIS A 307 6.01 -4.35 -7.41
N GLU A 308 5.70 -4.52 -6.12
CA GLU A 308 4.35 -4.76 -5.60
C GLU A 308 3.74 -3.47 -4.99
N ARG A 309 4.55 -2.41 -4.84
CA ARG A 309 4.15 -1.07 -4.37
C ARG A 309 3.15 -0.41 -5.32
N LEU A 310 2.19 0.31 -4.73
CA LEU A 310 1.14 1.01 -5.46
C LEU A 310 1.75 1.95 -6.51
N ASP A 311 1.38 1.76 -7.76
CA ASP A 311 1.81 2.63 -8.84
C ASP A 311 1.12 4.00 -8.77
N ALA A 312 1.72 5.00 -9.44
CA ALA A 312 1.24 6.38 -9.39
C ALA A 312 -0.19 6.56 -9.95
N ALA A 313 -0.60 5.78 -10.96
CA ALA A 313 -1.93 5.91 -11.55
C ALA A 313 -3.01 5.35 -10.60
N THR A 314 -2.72 4.21 -9.97
CA THR A 314 -3.61 3.58 -8.99
C THR A 314 -3.71 4.43 -7.72
N ALA A 315 -2.59 4.93 -7.20
CA ALA A 315 -2.57 5.85 -6.06
C ALA A 315 -3.41 7.11 -6.31
N GLU A 316 -3.31 7.68 -7.51
CA GLU A 316 -4.07 8.86 -7.90
C GLU A 316 -5.58 8.60 -7.95
N ALA A 317 -5.99 7.45 -8.51
CA ALA A 317 -7.40 7.07 -8.55
C ALA A 317 -7.98 6.92 -7.13
N MET A 318 -7.24 6.27 -6.22
CA MET A 318 -7.67 6.09 -4.83
C MET A 318 -7.69 7.40 -4.05
N LEU A 319 -6.72 8.30 -4.25
CA LEU A 319 -6.74 9.64 -3.62
C LEU A 319 -7.95 10.47 -4.08
N ARG A 320 -8.33 10.38 -5.37
CA ARG A 320 -9.54 11.04 -5.87
C ARG A 320 -10.83 10.45 -5.30
N GLU A 321 -10.87 9.15 -5.08
CA GLU A 321 -12.00 8.47 -4.44
C GLU A 321 -12.19 8.98 -3.00
N VAL A 322 -11.11 9.12 -2.22
CA VAL A 322 -11.15 9.73 -0.88
C VAL A 322 -11.71 11.15 -0.89
N LEU A 323 -11.43 11.91 -1.94
CA LEU A 323 -11.93 13.28 -2.12
C LEU A 323 -13.39 13.34 -2.65
N GLY A 324 -14.00 12.20 -2.97
CA GLY A 324 -15.32 12.13 -3.59
C GLY A 324 -15.35 12.74 -5.00
N ALA A 325 -14.20 12.86 -5.66
CA ALA A 325 -14.10 13.44 -6.99
C ALA A 325 -14.55 12.41 -8.05
N PRO A 326 -15.49 12.73 -8.95
CA PRO A 326 -15.81 11.85 -10.07
C PRO A 326 -14.55 11.60 -10.90
N LEU A 327 -14.20 10.34 -11.13
CA LEU A 327 -13.16 9.98 -12.10
C LEU A 327 -13.57 10.59 -13.44
N ALA A 328 -12.86 11.63 -13.87
CA ALA A 328 -13.09 12.24 -15.17
C ALA A 328 -12.92 11.14 -16.22
N ARG A 329 -14.05 10.69 -16.78
CA ARG A 329 -14.10 9.73 -17.87
C ARG A 329 -13.24 10.32 -18.98
N THR A 330 -12.08 9.71 -19.23
CA THR A 330 -11.32 9.95 -20.44
C THR A 330 -12.29 9.77 -21.60
N ALA A 331 -12.54 10.88 -22.31
CA ALA A 331 -13.48 10.93 -23.40
C ALA A 331 -12.97 10.07 -24.55
N THR A 332 -13.42 8.82 -24.60
CA THR A 332 -13.47 8.06 -25.84
C THR A 332 -14.82 8.36 -26.47
N SER A 333 -14.77 9.04 -27.61
CA SER A 333 -15.90 9.27 -28.49
C SER A 333 -16.56 7.95 -28.94
N GLY A 334 -17.89 7.94 -28.94
CA GLY A 334 -18.72 6.88 -29.50
C GLY A 334 -20.15 6.94 -28.94
N GLY A 335 -21.08 7.54 -29.71
CA GLY A 335 -22.51 7.65 -29.38
C GLY A 335 -23.24 6.29 -29.31
N ALA A 336 -24.55 6.18 -29.09
CA ALA A 336 -25.67 7.11 -29.01
C ALA A 336 -26.73 6.44 -28.09
N SER A 337 -27.56 7.17 -27.34
CA SER A 337 -28.99 7.48 -27.61
C SER A 337 -29.62 7.67 -26.22
N GLY A 338 -30.50 8.61 -25.87
CA GLY A 338 -31.27 9.62 -26.58
C GLY A 338 -32.70 9.55 -26.06
N GLU A 339 -33.15 10.50 -25.23
CA GLU A 339 -34.60 10.77 -25.08
C GLU A 339 -34.90 12.22 -24.64
N ALA A 340 -36.04 12.71 -25.12
CA ALA A 340 -36.41 14.08 -25.49
C ALA A 340 -36.98 14.99 -24.38
N ALA A 341 -37.03 16.31 -24.65
CA ALA A 341 -38.21 17.20 -24.55
C ALA A 341 -37.86 18.67 -24.93
N THR A 342 -38.16 19.15 -26.16
CA THR A 342 -39.27 20.05 -26.59
C THR A 342 -39.27 21.52 -26.10
N HIS A 343 -39.02 22.49 -27.02
CA HIS A 343 -39.96 23.54 -27.51
C HIS A 343 -39.30 24.51 -28.55
N PRO A 344 -40.02 25.05 -29.59
CA PRO A 344 -39.52 25.94 -30.68
C PRO A 344 -40.19 27.36 -30.68
N PRO A 345 -40.13 28.21 -31.75
CA PRO A 345 -38.99 28.83 -32.46
C PRO A 345 -39.17 30.36 -32.71
N THR A 346 -38.13 31.10 -33.16
CA THR A 346 -38.27 32.26 -34.09
C THR A 346 -36.96 32.47 -34.90
N ALA A 347 -37.09 32.65 -36.22
CA ALA A 347 -36.03 32.62 -37.24
C ALA A 347 -35.71 34.00 -37.84
N VAL A 348 -34.55 34.20 -38.47
CA VAL A 348 -34.34 34.81 -39.82
C VAL A 348 -32.99 34.34 -40.43
N SER A 349 -33.00 34.19 -41.77
CA SER A 349 -32.23 33.37 -42.71
C SER A 349 -30.82 33.80 -43.16
N GLU A 350 -30.13 32.83 -43.78
CA GLU A 350 -28.84 32.87 -44.51
C GLU A 350 -29.04 32.56 -46.03
N PRO A 351 -28.11 32.92 -46.96
CA PRO A 351 -28.14 32.60 -48.42
C PRO A 351 -27.49 31.23 -48.81
N PRO A 352 -27.53 30.79 -50.09
CA PRO A 352 -27.69 29.38 -50.51
C PRO A 352 -26.41 28.53 -50.72
N PRO A 353 -26.53 27.19 -50.92
CA PRO A 353 -25.45 26.22 -50.72
C PRO A 353 -24.68 25.80 -51.99
N GLY A 354 -23.42 25.42 -51.80
CA GLY A 354 -22.57 24.70 -52.76
C GLY A 354 -22.24 23.27 -52.28
N HIS A 355 -22.21 22.33 -53.21
CA HIS A 355 -22.03 20.89 -53.02
C HIS A 355 -20.67 20.45 -52.42
N VAL A 356 -20.70 19.38 -51.62
CA VAL A 356 -19.53 18.60 -51.15
C VAL A 356 -19.78 17.10 -51.40
N PRO A 357 -18.79 16.33 -51.89
CA PRO A 357 -18.78 14.87 -51.79
C PRO A 357 -17.80 14.32 -50.73
N GLU A 358 -18.17 13.14 -50.24
CA GLU A 358 -17.69 12.29 -49.14
C GLU A 358 -16.29 11.63 -49.32
N PRO A 359 -15.58 11.25 -48.24
CA PRO A 359 -14.41 10.37 -48.32
C PRO A 359 -14.59 9.00 -47.60
N LEU A 360 -14.23 7.93 -48.32
CA LEU A 360 -14.05 6.54 -47.85
C LEU A 360 -12.55 6.24 -47.58
N GLY A 361 -12.27 5.41 -46.56
CA GLY A 361 -10.94 5.14 -46.03
C GLY A 361 -10.09 4.10 -46.79
N PRO A 362 -8.87 3.77 -46.29
CA PRO A 362 -7.99 2.76 -46.90
C PRO A 362 -7.79 1.48 -46.05
N PRO A 363 -7.56 0.30 -46.67
CA PRO A 363 -7.02 -0.88 -45.98
C PRO A 363 -5.62 -1.33 -46.49
N VAL A 364 -4.88 -1.89 -45.51
CA VAL A 364 -3.78 -2.89 -45.45
C VAL A 364 -3.16 -3.48 -46.74
N ALA A 365 -1.83 -3.67 -46.72
CA ALA A 365 -1.13 -4.74 -47.49
C ALA A 365 0.12 -5.30 -46.76
N GLU A 366 0.22 -6.64 -46.68
CA GLU A 366 1.40 -7.45 -46.30
C GLU A 366 2.33 -7.72 -47.52
N PRO A 367 3.61 -8.12 -47.31
CA PRO A 367 4.49 -8.59 -48.38
C PRO A 367 4.74 -10.12 -48.36
N ARG A 368 4.85 -10.73 -49.56
CA ARG A 368 5.30 -12.12 -49.79
C ARG A 368 6.39 -12.16 -50.88
N ALA A 369 7.39 -13.01 -50.67
CA ALA A 369 8.62 -13.17 -51.45
C ALA A 369 8.47 -13.99 -52.75
N ALA A 370 9.39 -13.82 -53.71
CA ALA A 370 9.88 -14.87 -54.61
C ALA A 370 11.20 -14.48 -55.31
N ASP A 371 12.07 -15.49 -55.49
CA ASP A 371 13.46 -15.49 -55.94
C ASP A 371 13.71 -15.29 -57.45
N GLY A 372 14.92 -14.80 -57.78
CA GLY A 372 15.86 -15.55 -58.63
C GLY A 372 16.21 -14.98 -60.02
N GLN A 373 17.47 -14.53 -60.20
CA GLN A 373 18.35 -14.91 -61.34
C GLN A 373 19.80 -14.41 -61.15
N ARG A 374 20.72 -14.94 -61.98
CA ARG A 374 22.03 -15.50 -61.63
C ARG A 374 23.19 -14.86 -62.43
N ALA A 375 24.43 -15.04 -61.92
CA ALA A 375 25.75 -15.04 -62.60
C ALA A 375 26.46 -13.66 -62.80
N GLN A 376 27.80 -13.47 -62.71
CA GLN A 376 28.97 -14.34 -62.49
C GLN A 376 30.27 -13.51 -62.22
N GLN A 377 31.25 -14.15 -61.54
CA GLN A 377 32.74 -14.00 -61.63
C GLN A 377 33.51 -12.88 -60.87
N GLY A 378 34.56 -13.28 -60.10
CA GLY A 378 35.47 -12.30 -59.47
C GLY A 378 36.67 -12.65 -58.56
N ARG A 379 37.10 -13.91 -58.33
CA ARG A 379 38.52 -14.34 -58.08
C ARG A 379 39.35 -13.87 -56.81
N ARG A 380 39.78 -14.88 -56.00
CA ARG A 380 41.04 -15.06 -55.18
C ARG A 380 41.27 -14.11 -53.97
N ARG A 381 41.85 -14.48 -52.80
CA ARG A 381 42.95 -15.42 -52.48
C ARG A 381 42.99 -15.75 -50.96
N LYS A 382 43.63 -16.88 -50.62
CA LYS A 382 43.82 -17.51 -49.29
C LYS A 382 44.79 -16.75 -48.38
N GLY A 383 44.64 -16.86 -47.05
CA GLY A 383 45.61 -16.42 -46.03
C GLY A 383 46.81 -17.37 -45.85
N PRO A 384 47.55 -17.25 -44.73
CA PRO A 384 48.25 -18.40 -44.17
C PRO A 384 48.11 -18.58 -42.64
N TRP A 385 48.19 -19.85 -42.24
CA TRP A 385 48.39 -20.40 -40.88
C TRP A 385 49.82 -20.05 -40.33
N LEU A 386 50.29 -20.27 -39.08
CA LEU A 386 50.17 -21.42 -38.15
C LEU A 386 51.01 -21.16 -36.85
N LYS A 387 50.66 -21.88 -35.76
CA LYS A 387 51.41 -22.32 -34.53
C LYS A 387 51.19 -21.51 -33.24
N ALA A 388 51.12 -22.05 -32.01
CA ALA A 388 50.77 -23.36 -31.42
C ALA A 388 50.90 -23.26 -29.86
N ALA A 389 50.08 -24.04 -29.13
CA ALA A 389 50.29 -24.65 -27.80
C ALA A 389 50.06 -23.87 -26.46
N ALA A 390 49.05 -24.34 -25.68
CA ALA A 390 49.10 -24.82 -24.28
C ALA A 390 47.67 -24.87 -23.65
N VAL A 391 46.92 -25.97 -23.80
CA VAL A 391 46.67 -27.07 -22.82
C VAL A 391 45.64 -26.77 -21.70
N THR A 392 44.40 -27.15 -21.99
CA THR A 392 43.54 -28.10 -21.25
C THR A 392 44.01 -28.66 -19.91
N LEU A 393 43.31 -28.31 -18.82
CA LEU A 393 43.04 -29.18 -17.66
C LEU A 393 41.75 -28.68 -16.96
N CYS A 394 40.96 -29.59 -16.38
CA CYS A 394 39.75 -29.38 -15.55
C CYS A 394 38.34 -29.62 -16.14
N VAL A 395 38.18 -30.34 -17.27
CA VAL A 395 36.86 -30.91 -17.66
C VAL A 395 36.82 -32.46 -17.51
N ALA A 396 37.86 -33.07 -16.96
CA ALA A 396 37.96 -34.53 -16.80
C ALA A 396 37.68 -35.06 -15.38
N LEU A 397 36.81 -34.42 -14.58
CA LEU A 397 36.54 -34.86 -13.19
C LEU A 397 35.07 -34.93 -12.72
N LEU A 398 34.05 -34.88 -13.60
CA LEU A 398 32.66 -35.12 -13.17
C LEU A 398 31.87 -36.14 -14.03
N GLY A 399 32.58 -36.93 -14.85
CA GLY A 399 31.96 -37.94 -15.73
C GLY A 399 31.97 -39.38 -15.20
N THR A 400 32.53 -39.67 -14.03
CA THR A 400 32.83 -41.05 -13.60
C THR A 400 32.36 -41.39 -12.16
N ALA A 401 31.17 -40.95 -11.76
CA ALA A 401 30.55 -41.35 -10.48
C ALA A 401 29.13 -41.95 -10.62
N GLY A 402 28.67 -42.25 -11.83
CA GLY A 402 27.28 -42.66 -12.09
C GLY A 402 27.04 -44.14 -12.43
N TRP A 403 28.06 -45.01 -12.42
CA TRP A 403 27.92 -46.33 -13.06
C TRP A 403 28.33 -47.57 -12.24
N LEU A 404 28.43 -47.49 -10.89
CA LEU A 404 28.81 -48.67 -10.08
C LEU A 404 28.12 -48.76 -8.69
N VAL A 405 26.79 -48.62 -8.59
CA VAL A 405 26.02 -49.17 -7.43
C VAL A 405 24.63 -49.68 -7.86
N ALA A 406 24.54 -50.35 -9.01
CA ALA A 406 23.29 -50.96 -9.45
C ALA A 406 23.51 -52.36 -10.03
N GLN A 407 24.00 -53.30 -9.22
CA GLN A 407 23.63 -54.72 -9.30
C GLN A 407 23.79 -55.38 -7.92
N GLY A 408 22.70 -55.94 -7.39
CA GLY A 408 22.66 -56.54 -6.06
C GLY A 408 21.31 -57.19 -5.72
N VAL A 409 20.90 -58.15 -6.56
CA VAL A 409 20.16 -59.38 -6.20
C VAL A 409 18.76 -59.27 -5.56
N GLY A 410 17.75 -59.78 -6.30
CA GLY A 410 16.96 -60.91 -5.78
C GLY A 410 15.43 -60.85 -5.91
N GLY A 411 14.88 -61.70 -6.79
CA GLY A 411 13.78 -62.59 -6.36
C GLY A 411 12.39 -62.48 -7.00
N ASP A 412 12.28 -62.90 -8.25
CA ASP A 412 11.29 -63.84 -8.83
C ASP A 412 9.74 -63.70 -8.65
N LYS A 413 9.10 -63.65 -9.84
CA LYS A 413 7.97 -64.46 -10.36
C LYS A 413 6.52 -64.21 -9.92
N GLY A 414 5.71 -63.92 -10.95
CA GLY A 414 4.48 -64.66 -11.21
C GLY A 414 3.40 -63.90 -11.99
N GLY A 415 3.03 -64.37 -13.19
CA GLY A 415 1.66 -64.21 -13.69
C GLY A 415 1.46 -63.55 -15.06
N THR A 416 1.77 -64.33 -16.10
CA THR A 416 1.24 -64.33 -17.47
C THR A 416 -0.16 -63.73 -17.74
N GLY A 417 -0.30 -63.08 -18.91
CA GLY A 417 -1.44 -63.34 -19.80
C GLY A 417 -1.96 -62.17 -20.65
N GLY A 418 -1.79 -62.27 -21.98
CA GLY A 418 -2.85 -61.88 -22.93
C GLY A 418 -2.73 -60.55 -23.68
N SER A 419 -2.12 -60.62 -24.86
CA SER A 419 -2.31 -59.70 -25.99
C SER A 419 -3.79 -59.64 -26.42
N THR A 420 -4.31 -58.46 -26.82
CA THR A 420 -5.04 -58.26 -28.10
C THR A 420 -5.20 -56.76 -28.41
N THR A 421 -5.05 -56.49 -29.70
CA THR A 421 -5.03 -55.29 -30.54
C THR A 421 -6.26 -54.38 -30.58
N THR A 422 -5.96 -53.10 -30.89
CA THR A 422 -6.67 -52.12 -31.77
C THR A 422 -8.04 -51.57 -31.38
N GLY A 423 -8.13 -50.23 -31.38
CA GLY A 423 -9.39 -49.50 -31.50
C GLY A 423 -9.27 -48.00 -31.22
N THR A 424 -8.81 -47.22 -32.19
CA THR A 424 -8.96 -45.76 -32.21
C THR A 424 -10.44 -45.37 -32.26
N SER A 425 -10.93 -44.60 -31.28
CA SER A 425 -11.90 -43.51 -31.49
C SER A 425 -12.03 -42.67 -30.22
N GLY A 426 -11.99 -41.35 -30.39
CA GLY A 426 -11.81 -40.39 -29.30
C GLY A 426 -13.05 -40.12 -28.46
N ARG A 427 -12.78 -39.65 -27.25
CA ARG A 427 -13.60 -38.65 -26.56
C ARG A 427 -12.71 -37.91 -25.59
N GLY A 428 -12.73 -36.58 -25.66
CA GLY A 428 -11.86 -35.69 -24.90
C GLY A 428 -11.93 -35.98 -23.41
N GLY A 429 -10.86 -36.58 -22.89
CA GLY A 429 -10.50 -36.48 -21.49
C GLY A 429 -9.68 -35.21 -21.33
N SER A 430 -10.23 -34.23 -20.63
CA SER A 430 -9.52 -33.02 -20.23
C SER A 430 -8.30 -33.44 -19.42
N ALA A 431 -7.11 -33.34 -20.02
CA ALA A 431 -5.86 -33.49 -19.31
C ALA A 431 -5.68 -32.24 -18.46
N VAL A 432 -5.94 -32.34 -17.16
CA VAL A 432 -5.59 -31.27 -16.21
C VAL A 432 -4.07 -31.19 -16.15
N PRO A 433 -3.45 -30.03 -16.43
CA PRO A 433 -2.02 -29.94 -16.62
C PRO A 433 -1.26 -29.79 -15.29
N GLU A 434 -0.22 -30.60 -15.13
CA GLU A 434 0.85 -30.50 -14.13
C GLU A 434 1.70 -29.21 -14.35
N LYS A 435 1.10 -28.01 -14.18
CA LYS A 435 1.68 -26.73 -14.62
C LYS A 435 1.89 -25.66 -13.54
N TRP A 436 1.03 -25.49 -12.52
CA TRP A 436 1.14 -24.31 -11.64
C TRP A 436 2.48 -24.24 -10.91
N ARG A 437 2.89 -25.35 -10.28
CA ARG A 437 4.16 -25.46 -9.56
C ARG A 437 5.40 -25.24 -10.43
N LYS A 438 5.34 -25.61 -11.72
CA LYS A 438 6.48 -25.41 -12.64
C LYS A 438 6.75 -23.93 -12.88
N GLU A 439 5.71 -23.11 -12.88
CA GLU A 439 5.79 -21.66 -13.08
C GLU A 439 5.93 -20.90 -11.75
N ASN A 440 5.54 -21.51 -10.63
CA ASN A 440 5.53 -20.92 -9.30
C ASN A 440 6.28 -21.84 -8.31
N PRO A 441 7.61 -21.72 -8.16
CA PRO A 441 8.42 -22.62 -7.33
C PRO A 441 8.16 -22.49 -5.82
N THR A 442 7.49 -21.41 -5.41
CA THR A 442 7.06 -21.14 -4.04
C THR A 442 5.58 -20.81 -4.07
N LEU A 443 4.82 -21.29 -3.08
CA LEU A 443 3.40 -20.98 -2.92
C LEU A 443 3.23 -19.96 -1.79
N LYS A 444 2.79 -18.74 -2.14
CA LYS A 444 2.53 -17.68 -1.16
C LYS A 444 1.08 -17.75 -0.68
N ILE A 445 0.87 -18.00 0.62
CA ILE A 445 -0.48 -18.19 1.19
C ILE A 445 -0.75 -17.10 2.23
N GLY A 446 -1.82 -16.32 2.00
CA GLY A 446 -2.32 -15.36 2.97
C GLY A 446 -3.12 -16.04 4.08
N VAL A 447 -2.73 -15.82 5.34
CA VAL A 447 -3.39 -16.35 6.55
C VAL A 447 -3.59 -15.25 7.59
N LYS A 448 -4.52 -15.44 8.54
CA LYS A 448 -4.64 -14.56 9.72
C LYS A 448 -3.67 -14.97 10.83
N ASP A 449 -3.33 -14.07 11.74
CA ASP A 449 -2.40 -14.35 12.85
C ASP A 449 -3.07 -14.40 14.23
N ASP A 450 -4.37 -14.13 14.30
CA ASP A 450 -5.10 -13.77 15.52
C ASP A 450 -6.37 -14.58 15.78
N GLN A 451 -6.60 -15.71 15.08
CA GLN A 451 -7.82 -16.51 15.21
C GLN A 451 -7.55 -17.84 15.95
N PRO A 452 -7.89 -17.95 17.26
CA PRO A 452 -7.65 -19.17 18.03
C PRO A 452 -8.29 -20.40 17.39
N GLY A 453 -7.50 -21.46 17.18
CA GLY A 453 -7.92 -22.71 16.56
C GLY A 453 -7.85 -22.70 15.03
N LEU A 454 -8.12 -21.56 14.39
CA LEU A 454 -8.10 -21.43 12.92
C LEU A 454 -6.70 -21.10 12.41
N SER A 455 -6.16 -19.94 12.79
CA SER A 455 -4.78 -19.56 12.48
C SER A 455 -4.24 -18.59 13.51
N LYS A 456 -3.12 -18.95 14.12
CA LYS A 456 -2.43 -18.13 15.11
C LYS A 456 -0.93 -18.09 14.82
N TYR A 457 -0.35 -16.90 14.86
CA TYR A 457 1.09 -16.73 14.78
C TYR A 457 1.71 -16.73 16.18
N ASP A 458 2.63 -17.66 16.43
CA ASP A 458 3.47 -17.63 17.61
C ASP A 458 4.72 -16.77 17.32
N ARG A 459 4.77 -15.59 17.94
CA ARG A 459 5.88 -14.64 17.76
C ARG A 459 7.22 -15.14 18.32
N LYS A 460 7.20 -16.08 19.29
CA LYS A 460 8.43 -16.64 19.89
C LYS A 460 9.07 -17.65 18.95
N THR A 461 8.28 -18.56 18.41
CA THR A 461 8.77 -19.60 17.49
C THR A 461 8.78 -19.13 16.04
N LYS A 462 8.11 -18.00 15.75
CA LYS A 462 7.91 -17.44 14.40
C LYS A 462 7.17 -18.40 13.47
N THR A 463 6.22 -19.16 14.00
CA THR A 463 5.47 -20.17 13.25
C THR A 463 3.98 -19.93 13.34
N TYR A 464 3.28 -20.27 12.25
CA TYR A 464 1.83 -20.37 12.22
C TYR A 464 1.36 -21.75 12.68
N ALA A 465 0.21 -21.79 13.35
CA ALA A 465 -0.48 -23.03 13.70
C ALA A 465 -2.00 -22.84 13.71
N GLY A 466 -2.73 -23.92 13.41
CA GLY A 466 -4.19 -23.96 13.45
C GLY A 466 -4.77 -24.73 12.27
N TYR A 467 -6.10 -24.80 12.22
CA TYR A 467 -6.86 -25.50 11.19
C TYR A 467 -6.60 -24.95 9.77
N ASP A 468 -6.64 -23.63 9.57
CA ASP A 468 -6.38 -23.00 8.27
C ASP A 468 -4.94 -23.28 7.80
N ILE A 469 -3.99 -23.41 8.74
CA ILE A 469 -2.58 -23.70 8.47
C ILE A 469 -2.38 -25.17 8.08
N ASP A 470 -3.00 -26.09 8.80
CA ASP A 470 -2.96 -27.51 8.45
C ASP A 470 -3.62 -27.75 7.09
N LEU A 471 -4.73 -27.06 6.80
CA LEU A 471 -5.41 -27.11 5.50
C LEU A 471 -4.51 -26.54 4.38
N ALA A 472 -3.84 -25.41 4.62
CA ALA A 472 -2.94 -24.80 3.67
C ALA A 472 -1.79 -25.75 3.30
N TYR A 473 -1.18 -26.42 4.28
CA TYR A 473 -0.16 -27.43 4.02
C TYR A 473 -0.72 -28.65 3.29
N ALA A 474 -1.91 -29.14 3.66
CA ALA A 474 -2.53 -30.27 2.97
C ALA A 474 -2.81 -29.97 1.48
N ILE A 475 -3.27 -28.75 1.17
CA ILE A 475 -3.46 -28.27 -0.21
C ILE A 475 -2.11 -28.19 -0.92
N ALA A 476 -1.12 -27.54 -0.31
CA ALA A 476 0.21 -27.37 -0.91
C ALA A 476 0.91 -28.70 -1.18
N GLU A 477 0.82 -29.66 -0.26
CA GLU A 477 1.39 -31.01 -0.39
C GLU A 477 0.72 -31.77 -1.55
N ASP A 478 -0.61 -31.68 -1.73
CA ASP A 478 -1.30 -32.30 -2.89
C ASP A 478 -0.93 -31.62 -4.22
N MET A 479 -0.64 -30.33 -4.20
CA MET A 479 -0.11 -29.57 -5.35
C MET A 479 1.39 -29.84 -5.60
N GLY A 480 2.04 -30.65 -4.77
CA GLY A 480 3.43 -31.07 -4.93
C GLY A 480 4.48 -30.10 -4.38
N TYR A 481 4.09 -29.19 -3.49
CA TYR A 481 5.01 -28.33 -2.74
C TYR A 481 5.47 -29.03 -1.45
N SER A 482 6.76 -28.90 -1.11
CA SER A 482 7.24 -29.19 0.24
C SER A 482 6.98 -28.02 1.19
N ARG A 483 6.98 -28.26 2.50
CA ARG A 483 6.63 -27.23 3.50
C ARG A 483 7.55 -26.00 3.48
N ASP A 484 8.82 -26.17 3.13
CA ASP A 484 9.81 -25.10 2.96
C ASP A 484 9.55 -24.24 1.70
N GLN A 485 8.73 -24.72 0.77
CA GLN A 485 8.28 -23.99 -0.42
C GLN A 485 6.94 -23.27 -0.19
N VAL A 486 6.38 -23.34 1.02
CA VAL A 486 5.17 -22.61 1.40
C VAL A 486 5.57 -21.41 2.25
N VAL A 487 5.17 -20.21 1.80
CA VAL A 487 5.43 -18.96 2.51
C VAL A 487 4.09 -18.41 2.99
N PHE A 488 3.96 -18.24 4.30
CA PHE A 488 2.79 -17.59 4.89
C PHE A 488 2.98 -16.09 5.03
N THR A 489 1.95 -15.34 4.66
CA THR A 489 1.88 -13.89 4.82
C THR A 489 0.66 -13.53 5.65
N THR A 490 0.82 -12.69 6.67
CA THR A 490 -0.30 -12.20 7.47
C THR A 490 -1.20 -11.34 6.59
N VAL A 491 -2.50 -11.63 6.56
CA VAL A 491 -3.51 -10.82 5.85
C VAL A 491 -4.70 -10.51 6.77
N PRO A 492 -4.82 -9.27 7.29
CA PRO A 492 -6.00 -8.87 8.06
C PRO A 492 -7.25 -8.82 7.17
N THR A 493 -8.43 -8.76 7.81
CA THR A 493 -9.76 -8.89 7.16
C THR A 493 -9.92 -7.98 5.93
N ASP A 494 -9.49 -6.73 6.06
CA ASP A 494 -9.57 -5.62 5.10
C ASP A 494 -8.51 -5.68 3.98
N TYR A 495 -7.39 -6.37 4.22
CA TYR A 495 -6.27 -6.45 3.26
C TYR A 495 -6.30 -7.70 2.37
N ARG A 496 -7.10 -8.74 2.70
CA ARG A 496 -7.12 -10.02 1.96
C ARG A 496 -7.29 -9.88 0.44
N SER A 497 -8.24 -9.06 -0.01
CA SER A 497 -8.48 -8.82 -1.44
C SER A 497 -7.33 -8.04 -2.09
N THR A 498 -6.78 -7.06 -1.39
CA THR A 498 -5.62 -6.28 -1.82
C THR A 498 -4.37 -7.15 -1.96
N ALA A 499 -4.09 -8.03 -0.99
CA ALA A 499 -2.97 -8.97 -1.05
C ALA A 499 -3.03 -9.87 -2.29
N LEU A 500 -4.23 -10.29 -2.69
CA LEU A 500 -4.45 -11.03 -3.94
C LEU A 500 -4.24 -10.13 -5.16
N LYS A 501 -4.80 -8.91 -5.16
CA LYS A 501 -4.69 -7.92 -6.23
C LYS A 501 -3.24 -7.53 -6.54
N THR A 502 -2.44 -7.26 -5.51
CA THR A 502 -1.04 -6.83 -5.62
C THR A 502 -0.07 -7.98 -5.84
N LYS A 503 -0.58 -9.23 -5.86
CA LYS A 503 0.21 -10.47 -5.96
C LYS A 503 1.16 -10.72 -4.79
N GLY A 504 0.93 -10.05 -3.65
CA GLY A 504 1.62 -10.36 -2.41
C GLY A 504 1.36 -11.80 -1.93
N VAL A 505 0.23 -12.40 -2.31
CA VAL A 505 -0.07 -13.83 -2.12
C VAL A 505 -0.72 -14.45 -3.37
N ASP A 506 -0.65 -15.77 -3.50
CA ASP A 506 -1.28 -16.53 -4.58
C ASP A 506 -2.71 -16.94 -4.24
N LEU A 507 -2.90 -17.35 -3.00
CA LEU A 507 -4.20 -17.73 -2.43
C LEU A 507 -4.30 -17.27 -0.98
N VAL A 508 -5.54 -17.13 -0.48
CA VAL A 508 -5.85 -16.74 0.89
C VAL A 508 -6.69 -17.82 1.55
N ILE A 509 -6.23 -18.32 2.71
CA ILE A 509 -6.93 -19.26 3.59
C ILE A 509 -6.97 -18.58 4.97
N ALA A 510 -8.05 -17.84 5.21
CA ALA A 510 -8.14 -16.91 6.34
C ALA A 510 -9.59 -16.71 6.77
N SER A 511 -10.32 -17.82 6.92
CA SER A 511 -11.76 -17.84 7.21
C SER A 511 -12.52 -16.85 6.31
N TYR A 512 -12.29 -16.96 5.00
CA TYR A 512 -12.75 -15.97 4.03
C TYR A 512 -14.09 -16.41 3.43
N SER A 513 -15.19 -15.82 3.94
CA SER A 513 -16.54 -16.19 3.51
C SER A 513 -16.76 -15.98 2.01
N ILE A 514 -17.33 -16.97 1.37
CA ILE A 514 -17.77 -16.92 -0.03
C ILE A 514 -19.07 -16.12 -0.07
N THR A 515 -19.07 -15.02 -0.82
CA THR A 515 -20.26 -14.18 -1.02
C THR A 515 -20.34 -13.70 -2.47
N PRO A 516 -21.54 -13.47 -3.02
CA PRO A 516 -21.70 -12.86 -4.33
C PRO A 516 -20.94 -11.55 -4.46
N GLU A 517 -21.00 -10.68 -3.44
CA GLU A 517 -20.38 -9.34 -3.42
C GLU A 517 -18.85 -9.40 -3.52
N ARG A 518 -18.21 -10.44 -2.97
CA ARG A 518 -16.76 -10.65 -3.09
C ARG A 518 -16.37 -11.21 -4.46
N LYS A 519 -17.25 -11.98 -5.10
CA LYS A 519 -17.05 -12.55 -6.45
C LYS A 519 -17.29 -11.51 -7.54
N SER A 520 -18.34 -10.70 -7.41
CA SER A 520 -18.65 -9.60 -8.31
C SER A 520 -18.19 -8.30 -7.67
N ALA A 521 -16.99 -7.83 -8.05
CA ALA A 521 -16.44 -6.57 -7.56
C ALA A 521 -17.52 -5.48 -7.48
N SER A 522 -17.68 -4.83 -6.31
CA SER A 522 -18.41 -3.57 -6.24
C SER A 522 -17.74 -2.53 -7.17
N PRO A 523 -18.44 -1.48 -7.63
CA PRO A 523 -17.80 -0.40 -8.39
C PRO A 523 -16.60 0.16 -7.62
N GLY A 524 -15.37 -0.01 -8.14
CA GLY A 524 -14.11 0.37 -7.49
C GLY A 524 -13.42 -0.73 -6.65
N GLY A 525 -14.11 -1.83 -6.34
CA GLY A 525 -13.58 -2.96 -5.57
C GLY A 525 -12.80 -3.99 -6.42
N TYR A 526 -12.06 -4.87 -5.75
CA TYR A 526 -11.38 -6.00 -6.39
C TYR A 526 -12.15 -7.31 -6.17
N SER A 527 -12.55 -7.97 -7.26
CA SER A 527 -13.19 -9.29 -7.21
C SER A 527 -12.18 -10.38 -6.91
N VAL A 528 -12.61 -11.42 -6.21
CA VAL A 528 -11.83 -12.64 -5.99
C VAL A 528 -12.57 -13.87 -6.50
N ASP A 529 -11.83 -14.87 -6.97
CA ASP A 529 -12.38 -16.20 -7.22
C ASP A 529 -12.21 -17.06 -5.95
N PHE A 530 -13.11 -18.01 -5.74
CA PHE A 530 -13.02 -18.97 -4.65
C PHE A 530 -12.89 -20.41 -5.16
N ALA A 531 -12.27 -21.24 -4.34
CA ALA A 531 -12.40 -22.70 -4.32
C ALA A 531 -12.92 -23.13 -2.93
N GLY A 532 -13.72 -24.20 -2.85
CA GLY A 532 -14.36 -24.63 -1.61
C GLY A 532 -15.88 -24.64 -1.73
N PRO A 533 -16.62 -24.38 -0.63
CA PRO A 533 -16.14 -24.16 0.75
C PRO A 533 -15.36 -25.32 1.37
N TYR A 534 -14.43 -25.01 2.28
CA TYR A 534 -13.67 -26.00 3.07
C TYR A 534 -14.17 -26.15 4.52
N TYR A 535 -15.03 -25.25 4.96
CA TYR A 535 -15.70 -25.25 6.25
C TYR A 535 -16.99 -24.44 6.17
N GLU A 536 -18.06 -24.86 6.85
CA GLU A 536 -19.33 -24.15 6.95
C GLU A 536 -19.48 -23.60 8.36
N ALA A 537 -19.33 -22.28 8.52
CA ALA A 537 -19.43 -21.63 9.81
C ALA A 537 -20.85 -21.13 10.07
N SER A 538 -21.35 -21.30 11.30
CA SER A 538 -22.65 -20.74 11.67
C SER A 538 -22.49 -19.32 12.20
N ARG A 539 -23.54 -18.51 12.08
CA ARG A 539 -23.55 -17.15 12.62
C ARG A 539 -23.94 -17.17 14.10
N GLY A 540 -23.26 -16.39 14.94
CA GLY A 540 -23.56 -16.31 16.36
C GLY A 540 -23.27 -14.95 16.97
N PHE A 541 -23.50 -14.87 18.28
CA PHE A 541 -23.21 -13.70 19.09
C PHE A 541 -22.42 -14.09 20.33
N LEU A 542 -21.56 -13.19 20.77
CA LEU A 542 -20.82 -13.25 22.01
C LEU A 542 -21.28 -12.09 22.90
N VAL A 543 -21.62 -12.39 24.14
CA VAL A 543 -22.06 -11.40 25.12
C VAL A 543 -21.25 -11.55 26.41
N ARG A 544 -21.28 -10.52 27.25
CA ARG A 544 -20.71 -10.63 28.60
C ARG A 544 -21.44 -11.70 29.39
N GLU A 545 -20.69 -12.48 30.16
CA GLU A 545 -21.25 -13.41 31.14
C GLU A 545 -22.11 -12.66 32.17
N LYS A 546 -21.61 -11.49 32.60
CA LYS A 546 -22.28 -10.57 33.52
C LYS A 546 -22.33 -9.19 32.90
N SER A 547 -23.54 -8.68 32.69
CA SER A 547 -23.78 -7.34 32.16
C SER A 547 -24.45 -6.47 33.22
N SER A 548 -23.98 -5.22 33.34
CA SER A 548 -24.53 -4.21 34.25
C SER A 548 -25.81 -3.57 33.75
N LYS A 549 -26.08 -3.64 32.44
CA LYS A 549 -27.15 -2.89 31.76
C LYS A 549 -28.27 -3.79 31.22
N TYR A 550 -27.92 -4.97 30.68
CA TYR A 550 -28.87 -5.84 30.00
C TYR A 550 -28.82 -7.27 30.54
N THR A 551 -29.98 -7.90 30.69
CA THR A 551 -30.09 -9.35 30.84
C THR A 551 -30.40 -9.94 29.46
N ILE A 552 -29.39 -10.55 28.82
CA ILE A 552 -29.48 -11.09 27.46
C ILE A 552 -29.44 -12.61 27.56
N ASN A 553 -30.55 -13.31 27.38
CA ASN A 553 -30.57 -14.78 27.48
C ASN A 553 -30.27 -15.44 26.13
N ASP A 554 -30.85 -14.89 25.07
CA ASP A 554 -30.78 -15.39 23.70
C ASP A 554 -30.66 -14.23 22.68
N SER A 555 -30.51 -14.55 21.40
CA SER A 555 -30.36 -13.55 20.34
C SER A 555 -31.62 -12.70 20.12
N SER A 556 -32.79 -13.14 20.56
CA SER A 556 -34.04 -12.37 20.46
C SER A 556 -34.05 -11.17 21.41
N ASP A 557 -33.38 -11.30 22.57
CA ASP A 557 -33.18 -10.22 23.52
C ASP A 557 -32.37 -9.07 22.93
N LEU A 558 -31.37 -9.36 22.08
CA LEU A 558 -30.58 -8.32 21.40
C LEU A 558 -31.46 -7.39 20.55
N ARG A 559 -32.42 -7.97 19.81
CA ARG A 559 -33.36 -7.20 18.97
C ARG A 559 -34.40 -6.46 19.80
N ARG A 560 -34.98 -7.14 20.79
CA ARG A 560 -36.04 -6.63 21.65
C ARG A 560 -35.57 -5.47 22.52
N LEU A 561 -34.36 -5.58 23.08
CA LEU A 561 -33.75 -4.56 23.95
C LEU A 561 -32.95 -3.52 23.17
N LYS A 562 -32.84 -3.65 21.84
CA LYS A 562 -32.03 -2.76 20.98
C LYS A 562 -30.58 -2.66 21.45
N VAL A 563 -30.00 -3.80 21.85
CA VAL A 563 -28.58 -3.87 22.19
C VAL A 563 -27.78 -3.65 20.92
N GLU A 564 -26.87 -2.69 20.95
CA GLU A 564 -25.94 -2.47 19.84
C GLU A 564 -24.95 -3.62 19.74
N VAL A 565 -24.82 -4.15 18.53
CA VAL A 565 -23.93 -5.26 18.20
C VAL A 565 -22.71 -4.71 17.48
N CYS A 566 -21.53 -5.07 17.98
CA CYS A 566 -20.24 -4.78 17.33
C CYS A 566 -19.82 -5.96 16.45
N THR A 567 -19.20 -5.67 15.31
CA THR A 567 -18.57 -6.64 14.42
C THR A 567 -17.40 -5.97 13.69
N ALA A 568 -16.62 -6.74 12.93
CA ALA A 568 -15.58 -6.12 12.10
C ALA A 568 -16.21 -5.31 10.96
N ARG A 569 -15.65 -4.13 10.67
CA ARG A 569 -16.01 -3.30 9.51
C ARG A 569 -15.86 -4.10 8.22
N ASP A 570 -16.78 -3.88 7.29
CA ASP A 570 -16.91 -4.55 6.00
C ASP A 570 -17.09 -6.08 6.11
N SER A 571 -17.48 -6.57 7.29
CA SER A 571 -17.92 -7.95 7.46
C SER A 571 -19.31 -8.15 6.84
N THR A 572 -19.62 -9.41 6.55
CA THR A 572 -20.97 -9.81 6.15
C THR A 572 -22.00 -9.48 7.23
N TYR A 573 -21.61 -9.48 8.50
CA TYR A 573 -22.46 -9.17 9.64
C TYR A 573 -22.92 -7.71 9.66
N GLU A 574 -22.05 -6.76 9.31
CA GLU A 574 -22.37 -5.34 9.29
C GLU A 574 -23.55 -5.03 8.36
N THR A 575 -23.63 -5.74 7.22
CA THR A 575 -24.67 -5.53 6.21
C THR A 575 -25.89 -6.42 6.41
N GLU A 576 -25.73 -7.65 6.88
CA GLU A 576 -26.82 -8.64 6.98
C GLU A 576 -27.63 -8.54 8.28
N LEU A 577 -27.01 -8.17 9.40
CA LEU A 577 -27.70 -8.12 10.69
C LEU A 577 -28.78 -7.00 10.78
N PRO A 578 -28.57 -5.79 10.23
CA PRO A 578 -29.63 -4.78 10.17
C PRO A 578 -30.88 -5.25 9.42
N LYS A 579 -30.70 -5.98 8.30
CA LYS A 579 -31.79 -6.57 7.51
C LYS A 579 -32.64 -7.56 8.31
N ARG A 580 -32.07 -8.09 9.41
CA ARG A 580 -32.70 -9.04 10.34
C ARG A 580 -33.17 -8.38 11.64
N GLY A 581 -33.15 -7.05 11.71
CA GLY A 581 -33.68 -6.27 12.83
C GLY A 581 -32.76 -6.14 14.04
N PHE A 582 -31.48 -6.44 13.90
CA PHE A 582 -30.47 -6.15 14.92
C PHE A 582 -29.98 -4.70 14.81
N THR A 583 -29.65 -4.10 15.94
CA THR A 583 -29.06 -2.76 16.00
C THR A 583 -27.55 -2.89 15.99
N MET A 584 -26.87 -2.20 15.08
CA MET A 584 -25.41 -2.16 15.01
C MET A 584 -24.87 -0.94 15.76
N THR A 585 -23.64 -1.02 16.29
CA THR A 585 -22.94 0.18 16.79
C THR A 585 -22.76 1.21 15.66
N GLU A 586 -22.79 2.50 15.99
CA GLU A 586 -22.74 3.60 14.98
C GLU A 586 -21.49 3.54 14.10
N SER A 587 -20.36 3.09 14.67
CA SER A 587 -19.13 2.81 13.93
C SER A 587 -18.62 1.41 14.28
N GLN A 588 -18.37 0.59 13.27
CA GLN A 588 -17.70 -0.69 13.41
C GLN A 588 -16.16 -0.50 13.43
N PRO A 589 -15.43 -1.16 14.34
CA PRO A 589 -13.97 -1.17 14.32
C PRO A 589 -13.43 -2.09 13.21
N ASN A 590 -12.14 -2.01 12.91
CA ASN A 590 -11.54 -2.74 11.79
C ASN A 590 -11.41 -4.25 12.05
N THR A 591 -11.29 -4.68 13.31
CA THR A 591 -11.09 -6.09 13.67
C THR A 591 -12.13 -6.61 14.67
N TYR A 592 -12.38 -7.93 14.65
CA TYR A 592 -13.20 -8.58 15.67
C TYR A 592 -12.56 -8.50 17.06
N GLN A 593 -11.22 -8.45 17.13
CA GLN A 593 -10.49 -8.31 18.37
C GLN A 593 -10.78 -6.95 19.03
N ASP A 594 -10.89 -5.86 18.26
CA ASP A 594 -11.27 -4.55 18.80
C ASP A 594 -12.67 -4.58 19.43
N CYS A 595 -13.63 -5.26 18.77
CA CYS A 595 -14.96 -5.48 19.34
C CYS A 595 -14.91 -6.30 20.63
N LEU A 596 -14.07 -7.34 20.68
CA LEU A 596 -13.91 -8.17 21.87
C LEU A 596 -13.27 -7.37 23.01
N ASP A 597 -12.25 -6.57 22.74
CA ASP A 597 -11.58 -5.74 23.75
C ASP A 597 -12.59 -4.76 24.38
N GLN A 598 -13.45 -4.16 23.56
CA GLN A 598 -14.58 -3.34 24.03
C GLN A 598 -15.62 -4.17 24.78
N LEU A 599 -15.95 -5.39 24.32
CA LEU A 599 -16.86 -6.28 25.03
C LEU A 599 -16.31 -6.69 26.41
N LEU A 600 -15.00 -6.84 26.56
CA LEU A 600 -14.35 -7.22 27.82
C LEU A 600 -14.15 -6.04 28.78
N ASP A 601 -14.06 -4.81 28.27
CA ASP A 601 -14.00 -3.61 29.11
C ASP A 601 -15.36 -3.33 29.75
N VAL A 602 -15.50 -3.62 31.04
CA VAL A 602 -16.74 -3.41 31.80
C VAL A 602 -17.32 -1.99 31.71
N LYS A 603 -16.50 -0.98 31.37
CA LYS A 603 -16.91 0.42 31.21
C LYS A 603 -17.40 0.78 29.81
N SER A 604 -17.10 -0.05 28.82
CA SER A 604 -17.56 0.13 27.44
C SER A 604 -19.05 -0.17 27.30
N ASP A 605 -19.69 0.51 26.35
CA ASP A 605 -21.09 0.32 25.97
C ASP A 605 -21.29 -0.81 24.93
N VAL A 606 -20.24 -1.58 24.60
CA VAL A 606 -20.37 -2.79 23.77
C VAL A 606 -20.78 -3.98 24.64
N TYR A 607 -21.99 -4.49 24.41
CA TYR A 607 -22.56 -5.62 25.15
C TYR A 607 -22.72 -6.90 24.32
N ALA A 608 -22.61 -6.81 23.00
CA ALA A 608 -22.72 -7.94 22.09
C ALA A 608 -21.75 -7.80 20.91
N VAL A 609 -21.13 -8.90 20.51
CA VAL A 609 -20.26 -9.01 19.34
C VAL A 609 -20.80 -10.09 18.42
N ALA A 610 -20.92 -9.81 17.13
CA ALA A 610 -21.31 -10.80 16.13
C ALA A 610 -20.12 -11.28 15.31
N SER A 611 -20.02 -12.59 15.15
CA SER A 611 -19.03 -13.27 14.30
C SER A 611 -19.45 -14.74 14.12
N ASP A 612 -18.65 -15.47 13.35
CA ASP A 612 -18.81 -16.90 13.16
C ASP A 612 -18.63 -17.69 14.47
N ASP A 613 -19.44 -18.73 14.67
CA ASP A 613 -19.52 -19.51 15.89
C ASP A 613 -18.19 -20.14 16.33
N ILE A 614 -17.38 -20.57 15.36
CA ILE A 614 -16.03 -21.09 15.54
C ILE A 614 -15.04 -20.01 16.02
N ILE A 615 -15.12 -18.79 15.49
CA ILE A 615 -14.30 -17.66 15.93
C ILE A 615 -14.70 -17.28 17.37
N LEU A 616 -16.01 -17.21 17.63
CA LEU A 616 -16.54 -16.90 18.95
C LEU A 616 -16.17 -17.95 20.01
N ALA A 617 -16.14 -19.23 19.63
CA ALA A 617 -15.71 -20.31 20.51
C ALA A 617 -14.24 -20.14 20.94
N GLY A 618 -13.38 -19.71 20.02
CA GLY A 618 -12.01 -19.27 20.28
C GLY A 618 -11.94 -18.21 21.38
N TYR A 619 -12.78 -17.18 21.28
CA TYR A 619 -12.81 -16.09 22.25
C TYR A 619 -13.36 -16.48 23.63
N VAL A 620 -14.36 -17.36 23.70
CA VAL A 620 -14.82 -17.93 24.98
C VAL A 620 -13.70 -18.68 25.67
N LYS A 621 -13.00 -19.57 24.94
CA LYS A 621 -11.89 -20.35 25.51
C LYS A 621 -10.74 -19.47 26.00
N ALA A 622 -10.46 -18.38 25.29
CA ALA A 622 -9.45 -17.41 25.69
C ALA A 622 -9.86 -16.56 26.92
N ASN A 623 -11.17 -16.45 27.21
CA ASN A 623 -11.72 -15.56 28.24
C ASN A 623 -12.74 -16.27 29.16
N PRO A 624 -12.31 -17.32 29.90
CA PRO A 624 -13.22 -18.14 30.68
C PRO A 624 -13.96 -17.32 31.74
N GLY A 625 -15.29 -17.49 31.79
CA GLY A 625 -16.17 -16.84 32.77
C GLY A 625 -16.38 -15.34 32.58
N LYS A 626 -15.84 -14.73 31.52
CA LYS A 626 -16.03 -13.31 31.19
C LYS A 626 -17.07 -13.10 30.10
N VAL A 627 -17.12 -14.00 29.12
CA VAL A 627 -18.01 -13.95 27.97
C VAL A 627 -18.59 -15.32 27.70
N ARG A 628 -19.76 -15.34 27.06
CA ARG A 628 -20.40 -16.56 26.58
C ARG A 628 -21.05 -16.35 25.23
N ARG A 629 -21.19 -17.45 24.50
CA ARG A 629 -21.93 -17.47 23.23
C ARG A 629 -23.43 -17.54 23.49
N LEU A 630 -24.19 -16.91 22.60
CA LEU A 630 -25.62 -17.18 22.42
C LEU A 630 -25.81 -18.33 21.44
N GLU A 631 -27.05 -18.74 21.23
CA GLU A 631 -27.41 -19.72 20.21
C GLU A 631 -27.04 -19.23 18.79
N ASN A 632 -26.74 -20.18 17.90
CA ASN A 632 -26.50 -19.88 16.49
C ASN A 632 -27.81 -19.40 15.84
N ILE A 633 -27.72 -18.37 15.01
CA ILE A 633 -28.85 -17.89 14.22
C ILE A 633 -28.84 -18.48 12.81
N GLN A 634 -29.97 -18.39 12.12
CA GLN A 634 -30.12 -18.96 10.79
C GLN A 634 -29.09 -18.41 9.78
N GLY A 635 -28.51 -19.32 9.01
CA GLY A 635 -27.61 -19.03 7.90
C GLY A 635 -26.17 -19.37 8.25
N ALA A 636 -25.51 -20.04 7.32
CA ALA A 636 -24.10 -20.39 7.39
C ALA A 636 -23.29 -19.57 6.37
N GLU A 637 -22.00 -19.50 6.61
CA GLU A 637 -21.01 -18.93 5.70
C GLU A 637 -19.97 -19.99 5.37
N GLY A 638 -19.91 -20.36 4.09
CA GLY A 638 -18.88 -21.22 3.56
C GLY A 638 -17.55 -20.46 3.48
N TYR A 639 -16.52 -20.95 4.15
CA TYR A 639 -15.16 -20.41 4.00
C TYR A 639 -14.51 -21.00 2.76
N GLY A 640 -14.01 -20.13 1.89
CA GLY A 640 -13.34 -20.52 0.65
C GLY A 640 -11.85 -20.20 0.67
N VAL A 641 -11.10 -20.93 -0.15
CA VAL A 641 -9.75 -20.56 -0.55
C VAL A 641 -9.88 -19.49 -1.64
N ALA A 642 -9.59 -18.24 -1.29
CA ALA A 642 -9.71 -17.14 -2.24
C ALA A 642 -8.45 -17.01 -3.10
N MET A 643 -8.60 -16.62 -4.35
CA MET A 643 -7.51 -16.39 -5.29
C MET A 643 -7.84 -15.24 -6.25
N ARG A 644 -6.85 -14.82 -7.04
CA ARG A 644 -7.08 -13.82 -8.08
C ARG A 644 -8.11 -14.31 -9.10
N PRO A 645 -8.98 -13.43 -9.61
CA PRO A 645 -9.94 -13.80 -10.64
C PRO A 645 -9.22 -14.26 -11.91
N ASN A 646 -9.86 -15.12 -12.69
CA ASN A 646 -9.31 -15.67 -13.94
C ASN A 646 -8.02 -16.48 -13.73
N SER A 647 -7.93 -17.24 -12.64
CA SER A 647 -6.80 -18.15 -12.33
C SER A 647 -7.20 -19.63 -12.48
N PRO A 648 -7.65 -20.10 -13.66
CA PRO A 648 -8.27 -21.43 -13.80
C PRO A 648 -7.33 -22.60 -13.49
N GLY A 649 -6.02 -22.44 -13.74
CA GLY A 649 -5.01 -23.45 -13.41
C GLY A 649 -4.86 -23.64 -11.90
N LEU A 650 -4.63 -22.55 -11.16
CA LEU A 650 -4.57 -22.57 -9.70
C LEU A 650 -5.87 -23.09 -9.09
N LYS A 651 -7.01 -22.58 -9.58
CA LYS A 651 -8.33 -22.99 -9.10
C LYS A 651 -8.56 -24.50 -9.26
N ALA A 652 -8.22 -25.06 -10.43
CA ALA A 652 -8.36 -26.50 -10.68
C ALA A 652 -7.47 -27.34 -9.75
N GLU A 653 -6.22 -26.94 -9.52
CA GLU A 653 -5.31 -27.65 -8.61
C GLU A 653 -5.82 -27.59 -7.15
N VAL A 654 -6.22 -26.41 -6.67
CA VAL A 654 -6.80 -26.25 -5.32
C VAL A 654 -8.09 -27.04 -5.15
N CYS A 655 -8.98 -27.03 -6.15
CA CYS A 655 -10.22 -27.80 -6.12
C CYS A 655 -9.97 -29.31 -6.14
N SER A 656 -9.00 -29.79 -6.91
CA SER A 656 -8.55 -31.19 -6.88
C SER A 656 -8.06 -31.57 -5.48
N ALA A 657 -7.24 -30.73 -4.85
CA ALA A 657 -6.73 -30.95 -3.50
C ALA A 657 -7.87 -31.02 -2.47
N LEU A 658 -8.78 -30.04 -2.48
CA LEU A 658 -9.93 -30.00 -1.56
C LEU A 658 -10.81 -31.23 -1.68
N ARG A 659 -11.08 -31.74 -2.90
CA ARG A 659 -11.83 -32.99 -3.11
C ARG A 659 -11.19 -34.18 -2.41
N LYS A 660 -9.86 -34.34 -2.53
CA LYS A 660 -9.14 -35.44 -1.89
C LYS A 660 -9.14 -35.29 -0.36
N ILE A 661 -8.90 -34.07 0.13
CA ILE A 661 -8.88 -33.76 1.57
C ILE A 661 -10.24 -34.07 2.20
N LEU A 662 -11.34 -33.62 1.58
CA LEU A 662 -12.70 -33.83 2.07
C LEU A 662 -13.24 -35.25 1.84
N ALA A 663 -12.70 -36.00 0.87
CA ALA A 663 -13.07 -37.41 0.68
C ALA A 663 -12.45 -38.31 1.75
N GLY A 664 -11.22 -38.01 2.18
CA GLY A 664 -10.46 -38.79 3.15
C GLY A 664 -10.72 -38.44 4.63
N LYS A 665 -9.82 -38.91 5.50
CA LYS A 665 -9.83 -38.59 6.95
C LYS A 665 -9.08 -37.31 7.30
N VAL A 666 -8.25 -36.78 6.39
CA VAL A 666 -7.38 -35.62 6.64
C VAL A 666 -8.19 -34.44 7.20
N TRP A 667 -9.36 -34.15 6.62
CA TRP A 667 -10.24 -33.10 7.10
C TRP A 667 -10.78 -33.35 8.52
N GLU A 668 -11.24 -34.57 8.80
CA GLU A 668 -11.76 -34.96 10.12
C GLU A 668 -10.65 -34.90 11.18
N ASP A 669 -9.43 -35.33 10.83
CA ASP A 669 -8.26 -35.29 11.71
C ASP A 669 -7.81 -33.85 12.00
N MET A 670 -7.84 -32.96 10.99
CA MET A 670 -7.57 -31.52 11.17
C MET A 670 -8.61 -30.88 12.09
N TYR A 671 -9.90 -31.22 11.92
CA TYR A 671 -10.95 -30.74 12.82
C TYR A 671 -10.75 -31.27 14.24
N ALA A 672 -10.51 -32.57 14.40
CA ALA A 672 -10.30 -33.21 15.69
C ALA A 672 -9.12 -32.58 16.45
N LYS A 673 -8.01 -32.32 15.74
CA LYS A 673 -6.80 -31.71 16.28
C LYS A 673 -7.02 -30.25 16.73
N ASN A 674 -7.67 -29.44 15.89
CA ASN A 674 -7.65 -27.99 16.06
C ASN A 674 -8.94 -27.40 16.64
N LEU A 675 -10.09 -28.00 16.33
CA LEU A 675 -11.41 -27.36 16.51
C LEU A 675 -12.34 -28.13 17.45
N SER A 676 -12.19 -29.44 17.61
CA SER A 676 -13.11 -30.26 18.43
C SER A 676 -13.26 -29.75 19.88
N ALA A 677 -12.12 -29.44 20.52
CA ALA A 677 -12.04 -28.91 21.88
C ALA A 677 -12.34 -27.41 21.99
N LEU A 678 -12.62 -26.73 20.88
CA LEU A 678 -13.13 -25.37 20.85
C LEU A 678 -14.65 -25.37 20.70
N MET A 679 -15.14 -26.23 19.81
CA MET A 679 -16.56 -26.34 19.49
C MET A 679 -17.34 -27.21 20.48
N ASP A 680 -16.68 -27.81 21.46
CA ASP A 680 -17.25 -28.80 22.38
C ASP A 680 -17.98 -29.94 21.64
N SER A 681 -17.46 -30.31 20.46
CA SER A 681 -18.01 -31.36 19.59
C SER A 681 -16.90 -32.22 19.03
N GLN A 682 -16.97 -33.53 19.29
CA GLN A 682 -16.03 -34.51 18.76
C GLN A 682 -16.18 -34.73 17.25
N ALA A 683 -17.40 -34.56 16.73
CA ALA A 683 -17.67 -34.68 15.30
C ALA A 683 -17.56 -33.30 14.63
N PRO A 684 -16.94 -33.22 13.43
CA PRO A 684 -17.02 -32.01 12.61
C PRO A 684 -18.48 -31.73 12.19
N PRO A 685 -18.77 -30.51 11.70
CA PRO A 685 -20.04 -30.26 11.00
C PRO A 685 -20.19 -31.20 9.79
N GLY A 686 -21.33 -31.13 9.09
CA GLY A 686 -21.48 -31.85 7.82
C GLY A 686 -20.35 -31.50 6.84
N ARG A 687 -19.90 -32.47 6.03
CA ARG A 687 -18.89 -32.21 5.00
C ARG A 687 -19.40 -31.09 4.06
N PRO A 688 -18.61 -30.02 3.84
CA PRO A 688 -19.00 -28.95 2.93
C PRO A 688 -19.21 -29.46 1.51
N ASP A 689 -20.17 -28.86 0.81
CA ASP A 689 -20.37 -29.10 -0.62
C ASP A 689 -19.46 -28.16 -1.41
N LEU A 690 -18.59 -28.72 -2.26
CA LEU A 690 -17.55 -27.97 -3.00
C LEU A 690 -18.12 -27.20 -4.20
N THR A 691 -19.15 -26.40 -3.97
CA THR A 691 -19.91 -25.65 -4.97
C THR A 691 -19.04 -24.72 -5.80
N GLU A 692 -18.02 -24.07 -5.22
CA GLU A 692 -17.11 -23.18 -5.97
C GLU A 692 -16.11 -23.95 -6.85
N CYS A 693 -16.06 -25.28 -6.74
CA CYS A 693 -15.23 -26.16 -7.55
C CYS A 693 -15.98 -26.84 -8.69
N GLU A 694 -17.29 -26.62 -8.84
CA GLU A 694 -18.02 -27.15 -9.99
C GLU A 694 -17.42 -26.64 -11.31
N GLY A 695 -17.21 -27.55 -12.27
CA GLY A 695 -16.64 -27.22 -13.59
C GLY A 695 -15.11 -27.13 -13.67
N HIS A 696 -14.40 -27.30 -12.55
CA HIS A 696 -12.93 -27.37 -12.46
C HIS A 696 -12.48 -28.76 -12.00
#